data_AF-T1EGP0-F1
#
_entry.id   AF-T1EGP0-F1
#
_cell.length_a   1.000
_cell.length_b   1.000
_cell.length_c   1.000
_cell.angle_alpha   90.00
_cell.angle_beta   90.00
_cell.angle_gamma   90.00
#
_symmetry.space_group_name_H-M   'P 1'
#
loop_
_entity.id
_entity.type
_entity.pdbx_description
1 polymer ?
#
loop_
_entity_poly.entity_id
_entity_poly.type
_entity_poly.pdbx_seq_one_letter_code
_entity_poly.pdbx_strand_id
1 'polypeptide(L)'
;KCRMHNCFDTSICLKNGFKVYIYPVESYEKEISSTYREILSSIRRSRYFTSDPSAACLFILSLDTLDRDPLSKSFVKGLRGKLNHLKYWRHGINHLIFNLYSGTWPDYKEMDIGFDVGMAMIAKTSLSQQHFRPNFDISFPLFHPEHSYRGGELGLVQSTGNLAGGRSFILVFKGKRYLSGIGSETRNFLYHLNNNRDIILLTTCKHGKDWKTLKDDRCEVDNRDYDKWDYKVLLRNSTFCLVPRGRRLGSYRFLEALQAGCIPLILSNDWVLPFSEVIDWSRALLWADERMLLQLPSLVRSIGTERILLLRQQTQFLWDTYFSSIDKIVATTLEALKDRIFKQDSTSRTSSVWNSFPGGLVHLPEYSQSLASYPFYSVSSDSSLPSSSYPLSVGRNPVPNSRDSNNKNNKYNNGSSLSPSSSLSSSPSFLPNRRKARKFEAVILAGEKSLPFSQKSFVYSLLRIVDDDGGGLLTLNEDVIITTDEIDFANHVWSQHRSQLIGYSERNHFWNSAHLAYQLTSKSTNEYSVIKLQSAFYHRYYNRLYTTFIHQVANYTIQSEEPFCRDIFMNALISHVSKRPPIKLGRRRPIATRVLNHAKQPHIGKIRCFQLAESIFGYSPFKRSVTRLDPIFHLDLVSSFRKKYLNV
;
A
#
# COMPACT_ATOMS: atom_id res chain seq x y z
N LYS A 1 -30.45 10.67 17.40
CA LYS A 1 -29.14 10.80 16.68
C LYS A 1 -29.02 9.67 15.66
N CYS A 2 -28.59 9.95 14.43
CA CYS A 2 -28.41 8.94 13.39
C CYS A 2 -27.35 7.90 13.77
N ARG A 3 -27.67 6.63 13.50
CA ARG A 3 -26.87 5.42 13.69
C ARG A 3 -27.14 4.47 12.53
N MET A 4 -26.33 3.42 12.37
CA MET A 4 -26.50 2.46 11.27
C MET A 4 -27.91 1.84 11.22
N HIS A 5 -28.51 1.50 12.35
CA HIS A 5 -29.81 0.81 12.37
C HIS A 5 -31.03 1.70 12.05
N ASN A 6 -30.90 3.03 12.09
CA ASN A 6 -32.04 3.94 11.90
C ASN A 6 -31.89 4.92 10.72
N CYS A 7 -30.66 5.20 10.28
CA CYS A 7 -30.38 6.13 9.18
C CYS A 7 -29.70 5.47 7.97
N PHE A 8 -29.47 4.15 8.01
CA PHE A 8 -28.94 3.37 6.90
C PHE A 8 -29.75 2.10 6.71
N ASP A 9 -30.16 1.83 5.48
CA ASP A 9 -30.89 0.63 5.09
C ASP A 9 -29.93 -0.41 4.51
N THR A 10 -29.68 -1.47 5.27
CA THR A 10 -28.78 -2.57 4.89
C THR A 10 -29.42 -3.60 3.96
N SER A 11 -30.74 -3.59 3.77
CA SER A 11 -31.48 -4.66 3.07
C SER A 11 -30.98 -4.88 1.64
N ILE A 12 -30.75 -3.79 0.90
CA ILE A 12 -30.24 -3.84 -0.48
C ILE A 12 -28.78 -4.34 -0.51
N CYS A 13 -27.95 -3.94 0.47
CA CYS A 13 -26.56 -4.41 0.55
C CYS A 13 -26.50 -5.92 0.80
N LEU A 14 -27.34 -6.44 1.69
CA LEU A 14 -27.37 -7.88 2.00
C LEU A 14 -27.89 -8.71 0.82
N LYS A 15 -28.82 -8.16 0.03
CA LYS A 15 -29.39 -8.85 -1.14
C LYS A 15 -28.46 -8.86 -2.37
N ASN A 16 -27.91 -7.70 -2.73
CA ASN A 16 -27.17 -7.50 -3.99
C ASN A 16 -25.64 -7.40 -3.80
N GLY A 17 -25.18 -7.49 -2.56
CA GLY A 17 -23.80 -7.22 -2.17
C GLY A 17 -23.49 -5.72 -2.06
N PHE A 18 -22.23 -5.40 -1.73
CA PHE A 18 -21.79 -4.01 -1.63
C PHE A 18 -21.63 -3.37 -3.02
N LYS A 19 -22.62 -2.58 -3.44
CA LYS A 19 -22.62 -1.88 -4.72
C LYS A 19 -22.83 -0.38 -4.53
N VAL A 20 -22.08 0.41 -5.28
CA VAL A 20 -22.00 1.87 -5.17
C VAL A 20 -22.43 2.50 -6.49
N TYR A 21 -23.44 3.37 -6.42
CA TYR A 21 -23.90 4.17 -7.55
C TYR A 21 -23.45 5.62 -7.40
N ILE A 22 -23.08 6.23 -8.53
CA ILE A 22 -22.73 7.64 -8.61
C ILE A 22 -23.77 8.32 -9.48
N TYR A 23 -24.35 9.41 -8.99
CA TYR A 23 -25.28 10.21 -9.80
C TYR A 23 -24.60 10.70 -11.09
N PRO A 24 -25.36 10.83 -12.20
CA PRO A 24 -24.85 11.43 -13.41
C PRO A 24 -24.48 12.90 -13.16
N VAL A 25 -23.45 13.38 -13.86
CA VAL A 25 -23.08 14.79 -13.85
C VAL A 25 -23.98 15.50 -14.85
N GLU A 26 -24.69 16.53 -14.42
CA GLU A 26 -25.61 17.27 -15.29
C GLU A 26 -24.87 18.36 -16.06
N SER A 27 -25.26 18.57 -17.33
CA SER A 27 -24.53 19.41 -18.30
C SER A 27 -24.41 20.88 -17.92
N TYR A 28 -25.26 21.37 -17.02
CA TYR A 28 -25.33 22.78 -16.61
C TYR A 28 -24.58 23.07 -15.29
N GLU A 29 -23.92 22.07 -14.71
CA GLU A 29 -23.12 22.27 -13.50
C GLU A 29 -21.77 22.89 -13.84
N LYS A 30 -21.34 23.87 -13.03
CA LYS A 30 -19.96 24.37 -13.06
C LYS A 30 -18.97 23.21 -12.92
N GLU A 31 -17.80 23.37 -13.53
CA GLU A 31 -16.73 22.37 -13.49
C GLU A 31 -16.46 21.86 -12.07
N ILE A 32 -16.65 20.55 -11.88
CA ILE A 32 -16.29 19.81 -10.67
C ILE A 32 -14.77 19.98 -10.42
N SER A 33 -14.36 20.11 -9.15
CA SER A 33 -12.93 20.19 -8.81
C SER A 33 -12.16 18.97 -9.31
N SER A 34 -10.88 19.15 -9.66
CA SER A 34 -9.99 18.05 -10.07
C SER A 34 -9.98 16.94 -9.02
N THR A 35 -9.86 17.30 -7.75
CA THR A 35 -9.82 16.38 -6.62
C THR A 35 -11.12 15.57 -6.48
N TYR A 36 -12.31 16.19 -6.62
CA TYR A 36 -13.56 15.44 -6.55
C TYR A 36 -13.73 14.50 -7.76
N ARG A 37 -13.31 14.94 -8.95
CA ARG A 37 -13.30 14.09 -10.15
C ARG A 37 -12.44 12.84 -9.97
N GLU A 38 -11.29 12.97 -9.31
CA GLU A 38 -10.42 11.85 -8.97
C GLU A 38 -11.07 10.89 -7.97
N ILE A 39 -11.75 11.40 -6.94
CA ILE A 39 -12.53 10.56 -6.00
C ILE A 39 -13.61 9.76 -6.76
N LEU A 40 -14.41 10.43 -7.59
CA LEU A 40 -15.44 9.75 -8.39
C LEU A 40 -14.84 8.72 -9.36
N SER A 41 -13.72 9.04 -10.00
CA SER A 41 -13.02 8.13 -10.92
C SER A 41 -12.43 6.91 -10.19
N SER A 42 -11.94 7.07 -8.96
CA SER A 42 -11.54 5.95 -8.10
C SER A 42 -12.73 5.02 -7.82
N ILE A 43 -13.89 5.56 -7.44
CA ILE A 43 -15.09 4.77 -7.17
C ILE A 43 -15.55 4.03 -8.43
N ARG A 44 -15.61 4.69 -9.60
CA ARG A 44 -16.04 4.09 -10.88
C ARG A 44 -15.22 2.88 -11.31
N ARG A 45 -13.92 2.88 -11.00
CA ARG A 45 -13.00 1.77 -11.34
C ARG A 45 -12.97 0.68 -10.28
N SER A 46 -13.58 0.92 -9.12
CA SER A 46 -13.65 -0.09 -8.07
C SER A 46 -14.58 -1.23 -8.48
N ARG A 47 -14.37 -2.42 -7.89
CA ARG A 47 -15.25 -3.61 -8.07
C ARG A 47 -16.69 -3.40 -7.57
N TYR A 48 -16.92 -2.30 -6.87
CA TYR A 48 -18.19 -1.96 -6.23
C TYR A 48 -19.08 -1.08 -7.11
N PHE A 49 -18.53 -0.44 -8.15
CA PHE A 49 -19.32 0.43 -9.02
C PHE A 49 -20.44 -0.34 -9.73
N THR A 50 -21.60 0.30 -9.83
CA THR A 50 -22.73 -0.13 -10.67
C THR A 50 -23.34 1.06 -11.38
N SER A 51 -23.73 0.88 -12.65
CA SER A 51 -24.53 1.84 -13.41
C SER A 51 -26.03 1.72 -13.11
N ASP A 52 -26.46 0.59 -12.55
CA ASP A 52 -27.85 0.36 -12.16
C ASP A 52 -28.09 0.85 -10.72
N PRO A 53 -28.96 1.87 -10.53
CA PRO A 53 -29.30 2.38 -9.21
C PRO A 53 -30.11 1.40 -8.36
N SER A 54 -30.83 0.45 -8.96
CA SER A 54 -31.63 -0.54 -8.21
C SER A 54 -30.78 -1.62 -7.54
N ALA A 55 -29.62 -1.92 -8.11
CA ALA A 55 -28.62 -2.80 -7.54
C ALA A 55 -27.78 -2.12 -6.44
N ALA A 56 -27.78 -0.78 -6.38
CA ALA A 56 -26.88 0.00 -5.54
C ALA A 56 -27.37 0.12 -4.11
N CYS A 57 -26.47 -0.16 -3.17
CA CYS A 57 -26.76 -0.05 -1.76
C CYS A 57 -26.16 1.22 -1.12
N LEU A 58 -25.20 1.87 -1.79
CA LEU A 58 -24.64 3.16 -1.42
C LEU A 58 -24.71 4.14 -2.60
N PHE A 59 -25.07 5.39 -2.32
CA PHE A 59 -25.22 6.46 -3.31
C PHE A 59 -24.20 7.59 -3.06
N ILE A 60 -23.54 8.04 -4.13
CA ILE A 60 -22.53 9.11 -4.10
C ILE A 60 -22.97 10.24 -5.01
N LEU A 61 -22.99 11.45 -4.47
CA LEU A 61 -23.40 12.66 -5.19
C LEU A 61 -22.45 12.96 -6.37
N SER A 62 -22.99 13.44 -7.49
CA SER A 62 -22.19 14.09 -8.55
C SER A 62 -21.79 15.51 -8.17
N LEU A 63 -22.52 16.11 -7.22
CA LEU A 63 -22.31 17.47 -6.69
C LEU A 63 -21.03 17.56 -5.87
N ASP A 64 -20.17 18.53 -6.20
CA ASP A 64 -18.94 18.77 -5.43
C ASP A 64 -19.25 19.38 -4.05
N THR A 65 -18.95 18.62 -3.01
CA THR A 65 -19.16 18.98 -1.61
C THR A 65 -17.86 19.01 -0.81
N LEU A 66 -16.71 18.86 -1.49
CA LEU A 66 -15.40 18.84 -0.84
C LEU A 66 -15.10 20.16 -0.14
N ASP A 67 -15.43 21.27 -0.78
CA ASP A 67 -15.17 22.61 -0.28
C ASP A 67 -16.47 23.37 0.03
N ARG A 68 -16.69 23.64 1.31
CA ARG A 68 -17.85 24.39 1.82
C ARG A 68 -17.46 25.78 2.32
N ASP A 69 -16.33 26.30 1.88
CA ASP A 69 -15.96 27.71 2.02
C ASP A 69 -16.70 28.55 0.95
N PRO A 70 -17.59 29.49 1.31
CA PRO A 70 -18.30 30.35 0.34
C PRO A 70 -17.39 31.19 -0.55
N LEU A 71 -16.13 31.40 -0.15
CA LEU A 71 -15.11 32.13 -0.92
C LEU A 71 -14.40 31.24 -1.95
N SER A 72 -14.60 29.92 -1.88
CA SER A 72 -13.98 28.97 -2.80
C SER A 72 -14.62 29.02 -4.19
N LYS A 73 -13.80 28.86 -5.22
CA LYS A 73 -14.27 28.74 -6.61
C LYS A 73 -15.11 27.48 -6.82
N SER A 74 -14.84 26.42 -6.04
CA SER A 74 -15.53 25.13 -6.10
C SER A 74 -16.79 25.08 -5.24
N PHE A 75 -17.18 26.19 -4.60
CA PHE A 75 -18.36 26.22 -3.74
C PHE A 75 -19.66 26.09 -4.54
N VAL A 76 -20.39 25.00 -4.30
CA VAL A 76 -21.71 24.77 -4.91
C VAL A 76 -22.79 25.55 -4.14
N LYS A 77 -23.39 26.54 -4.81
CA LYS A 77 -24.54 27.33 -4.33
C LYS A 77 -25.86 26.57 -4.52
N GLY A 78 -26.85 26.88 -3.69
CA GLY A 78 -28.21 26.31 -3.81
C GLY A 78 -28.30 24.80 -3.58
N LEU A 79 -27.33 24.21 -2.86
CA LEU A 79 -27.17 22.76 -2.74
C LEU A 79 -28.43 22.04 -2.24
N ARG A 80 -29.16 22.62 -1.26
CA ARG A 80 -30.41 22.04 -0.74
C ARG A 80 -31.47 21.86 -1.83
N GLY A 81 -31.63 22.86 -2.70
CA GLY A 81 -32.51 22.77 -3.85
C GLY A 81 -32.07 21.63 -4.77
N LYS A 82 -30.80 21.61 -5.16
CA LYS A 82 -30.24 20.56 -6.03
C LYS A 82 -30.42 19.14 -5.47
N LEU A 83 -30.16 18.94 -4.19
CA LEU A 83 -30.33 17.65 -3.52
C LEU A 83 -31.78 17.15 -3.57
N ASN A 84 -32.75 18.05 -3.39
CA ASN A 84 -34.16 17.68 -3.44
C ASN A 84 -34.64 17.30 -4.86
N HIS A 85 -33.95 17.75 -5.91
CA HIS A 85 -34.24 17.34 -7.30
C HIS A 85 -33.63 15.98 -7.66
N LEU A 86 -32.70 15.46 -6.85
CA LEU A 86 -32.11 14.15 -7.10
C LEU A 86 -33.13 13.04 -6.81
N LYS A 87 -33.51 12.31 -7.86
CA LYS A 87 -34.52 11.24 -7.85
C LYS A 87 -34.41 10.26 -6.67
N TYR A 88 -33.19 9.88 -6.27
CA TYR A 88 -32.95 8.86 -5.23
C TYR A 88 -32.51 9.41 -3.87
N TRP A 89 -32.51 10.73 -3.65
CA TRP A 89 -31.90 11.35 -2.45
C TRP A 89 -32.49 10.83 -1.13
N ARG A 90 -33.79 10.49 -1.08
CA ARG A 90 -34.46 9.85 0.08
C ARG A 90 -34.02 10.43 1.44
N HIS A 91 -33.98 11.75 1.55
CA HIS A 91 -33.51 12.48 2.74
C HIS A 91 -32.13 12.04 3.27
N GLY A 92 -31.23 11.59 2.39
CA GLY A 92 -29.88 11.16 2.70
C GLY A 92 -29.70 9.68 3.06
N ILE A 93 -30.78 8.87 3.11
CA ILE A 93 -30.64 7.43 3.42
C ILE A 93 -29.72 6.77 2.38
N ASN A 94 -28.74 5.99 2.85
CA ASN A 94 -27.73 5.30 2.04
C ASN A 94 -26.84 6.22 1.20
N HIS A 95 -26.71 7.50 1.56
CA HIS A 95 -25.78 8.42 0.90
C HIS A 95 -24.50 8.60 1.70
N LEU A 96 -23.38 8.76 0.99
CA LEU A 96 -22.11 9.18 1.55
C LEU A 96 -21.65 10.49 0.89
N ILE A 97 -21.32 11.47 1.73
CA ILE A 97 -20.87 12.80 1.31
C ILE A 97 -19.42 12.99 1.72
N PHE A 98 -18.57 13.41 0.78
CA PHE A 98 -17.17 13.73 1.05
C PHE A 98 -17.00 15.22 1.34
N ASN A 99 -16.24 15.55 2.40
CA ASN A 99 -15.93 16.94 2.74
C ASN A 99 -14.47 17.09 3.22
N LEU A 100 -13.70 17.94 2.54
CA LEU A 100 -12.33 18.28 2.93
C LEU A 100 -12.28 19.57 3.75
N TYR A 101 -13.07 20.58 3.37
CA TYR A 101 -13.06 21.89 3.99
C TYR A 101 -14.48 22.26 4.43
N SER A 102 -14.66 22.45 5.74
CA SER A 102 -15.89 22.98 6.32
C SER A 102 -15.67 24.42 6.80
N GLY A 103 -16.63 25.30 6.52
CA GLY A 103 -16.63 26.69 6.97
C GLY A 103 -15.57 27.57 6.33
N THR A 104 -15.58 28.85 6.71
CA THR A 104 -14.67 29.89 6.23
C THR A 104 -14.18 30.73 7.41
N TRP A 105 -13.19 31.59 7.23
CA TRP A 105 -12.80 32.52 8.29
C TRP A 105 -13.93 33.56 8.52
N PRO A 106 -14.34 33.88 9.78
CA PRO A 106 -13.76 33.43 11.04
C PRO A 106 -14.23 32.07 11.57
N ASP A 107 -15.41 31.62 11.15
CA ASP A 107 -16.10 30.46 11.70
C ASP A 107 -15.91 29.20 10.84
N TYR A 108 -14.93 28.36 11.21
CA TYR A 108 -14.57 27.14 10.47
C TYR A 108 -15.54 25.96 10.59
N LYS A 109 -16.80 26.20 10.99
CA LYS A 109 -17.91 25.24 11.06
C LYS A 109 -17.45 23.82 11.41
N GLU A 110 -16.83 23.66 12.58
CA GLU A 110 -16.29 22.37 13.02
C GLU A 110 -17.42 21.33 13.15
N MET A 111 -18.63 21.80 13.49
CA MET A 111 -19.80 20.99 13.84
C MET A 111 -20.70 20.60 12.66
N ASP A 112 -20.64 21.30 11.51
CA ASP A 112 -21.51 21.04 10.35
C ASP A 112 -20.73 21.08 9.02
N ILE A 113 -21.42 20.90 7.89
CA ILE A 113 -20.87 21.10 6.53
C ILE A 113 -21.57 22.24 5.77
N GLY A 114 -22.28 23.11 6.51
CA GLY A 114 -23.00 24.25 5.96
C GLY A 114 -24.27 23.92 5.18
N PHE A 115 -24.84 22.72 5.34
CA PHE A 115 -26.18 22.37 4.89
C PHE A 115 -26.72 21.15 5.65
N ASP A 116 -28.02 20.94 5.56
CA ASP A 116 -28.72 19.79 6.14
C ASP A 116 -28.49 18.53 5.31
N VAL A 117 -27.78 17.57 5.91
CA VAL A 117 -27.43 16.28 5.29
C VAL A 117 -28.53 15.22 5.44
N GLY A 118 -29.58 15.51 6.21
CA GLY A 118 -30.58 14.53 6.60
C GLY A 118 -29.93 13.30 7.26
N MET A 119 -30.18 12.12 6.69
CA MET A 119 -29.70 10.83 7.16
C MET A 119 -28.39 10.38 6.51
N ALA A 120 -27.74 11.22 5.69
CA ALA A 120 -26.50 10.82 5.01
C ALA A 120 -25.32 10.63 5.97
N MET A 121 -24.45 9.68 5.62
CA MET A 121 -23.13 9.51 6.21
C MET A 121 -22.18 10.59 5.67
N ILE A 122 -21.25 11.03 6.50
CA ILE A 122 -20.26 12.04 6.10
C ILE A 122 -18.85 11.45 6.25
N ALA A 123 -18.10 11.47 5.15
CA ALA A 123 -16.65 11.32 5.14
C ALA A 123 -16.00 12.71 5.22
N LYS A 124 -15.76 13.20 6.44
CA LYS A 124 -15.29 14.57 6.71
C LYS A 124 -13.89 14.58 7.32
N THR A 125 -13.07 15.55 6.91
CA THR A 125 -11.79 15.80 7.57
C THR A 125 -11.95 16.66 8.82
N SER A 126 -10.99 16.57 9.74
CA SER A 126 -10.98 17.41 10.95
C SER A 126 -12.23 17.24 11.82
N LEU A 127 -12.80 16.03 11.87
CA LEU A 127 -13.97 15.73 12.71
C LEU A 127 -13.63 15.83 14.20
N SER A 128 -14.51 16.47 14.96
CA SER A 128 -14.46 16.54 16.43
C SER A 128 -15.18 15.35 17.04
N GLN A 129 -14.63 14.79 18.13
CA GLN A 129 -15.24 13.71 18.92
C GLN A 129 -16.64 14.07 19.44
N GLN A 130 -16.91 15.36 19.65
CA GLN A 130 -18.19 15.84 20.19
C GLN A 130 -19.36 15.66 19.19
N HIS A 131 -19.08 15.73 17.89
CA HIS A 131 -20.09 15.70 16.81
C HIS A 131 -19.98 14.50 15.88
N PHE A 132 -18.83 13.82 15.89
CA PHE A 132 -18.64 12.60 15.14
C PHE A 132 -19.68 11.55 15.56
N ARG A 133 -20.39 10.98 14.58
CA ARG A 133 -21.32 9.85 14.82
C ARG A 133 -20.51 8.55 14.73
N PRO A 134 -20.13 7.91 15.86
CA PRO A 134 -19.24 6.77 15.83
C PRO A 134 -19.91 5.59 15.13
N ASN A 135 -19.14 4.83 14.35
CA ASN A 135 -19.64 3.73 13.52
C ASN A 135 -20.74 4.16 12.53
N PHE A 136 -20.82 5.43 12.15
CA PHE A 136 -21.76 5.94 11.14
C PHE A 136 -21.07 6.92 10.18
N ASP A 137 -20.41 7.95 10.71
CA ASP A 137 -19.53 8.81 9.91
C ASP A 137 -18.16 8.16 9.68
N ILE A 138 -17.37 8.75 8.78
CA ILE A 138 -16.00 8.33 8.50
C ILE A 138 -15.09 9.53 8.73
N SER A 139 -14.12 9.38 9.65
CA SER A 139 -13.04 10.34 9.74
C SER A 139 -12.13 10.19 8.53
N PHE A 140 -12.08 11.23 7.72
CA PHE A 140 -11.40 11.24 6.42
C PHE A 140 -10.08 12.03 6.51
N PRO A 141 -9.00 11.60 5.84
CA PRO A 141 -7.73 12.30 5.89
C PRO A 141 -7.78 13.59 5.07
N LEU A 142 -7.12 14.64 5.58
CA LEU A 142 -6.92 15.88 4.83
C LEU A 142 -5.65 15.77 3.97
N PHE A 143 -5.80 15.89 2.66
CA PHE A 143 -4.70 15.83 1.69
C PHE A 143 -4.74 17.01 0.73
N HIS A 144 -3.57 17.38 0.21
CA HIS A 144 -3.41 18.55 -0.67
C HIS A 144 -4.01 18.27 -2.06
N PRO A 145 -4.47 19.28 -2.81
CA PRO A 145 -4.92 19.10 -4.19
C PRO A 145 -3.91 18.44 -5.14
N GLU A 146 -2.60 18.53 -4.87
CA GLU A 146 -1.56 17.83 -5.64
C GLU A 146 -1.21 16.43 -5.09
N HIS A 147 -1.99 15.90 -4.15
CA HIS A 147 -1.81 14.54 -3.67
C HIS A 147 -2.00 13.55 -4.82
N SER A 148 -1.11 12.57 -4.95
CA SER A 148 -1.10 11.71 -6.12
C SER A 148 -2.43 10.94 -6.26
N TYR A 149 -3.01 10.96 -7.45
CA TYR A 149 -4.21 10.18 -7.73
C TYR A 149 -3.97 8.67 -7.57
N ARG A 150 -2.89 8.16 -8.17
CA ARG A 150 -2.46 6.76 -8.16
C ARG A 150 -0.95 6.63 -7.97
N GLY A 151 -0.52 5.50 -7.39
CA GLY A 151 0.89 5.13 -7.26
C GLY A 151 1.76 6.20 -6.61
N GLY A 152 1.24 6.89 -5.59
CA GLY A 152 1.95 8.00 -4.98
C GLY A 152 3.24 7.60 -4.28
N GLU A 153 4.00 8.62 -3.91
CA GLU A 153 5.38 8.50 -3.44
C GLU A 153 5.50 7.48 -2.29
N LEU A 154 6.49 6.59 -2.41
CA LEU A 154 6.84 5.65 -1.35
C LEU A 154 7.20 6.39 -0.06
N GLY A 155 6.88 5.79 1.07
CA GLY A 155 7.39 6.24 2.35
C GLY A 155 8.92 6.38 2.32
N LEU A 156 9.43 7.48 2.86
CA LEU A 156 10.86 7.83 2.75
C LEU A 156 11.80 6.83 3.44
N VAL A 157 11.35 6.16 4.50
CA VAL A 157 12.13 5.12 5.18
C VAL A 157 12.17 3.86 4.32
N GLN A 158 11.06 3.50 3.67
CA GLN A 158 11.05 2.37 2.73
C GLN A 158 11.91 2.66 1.50
N SER A 159 11.91 3.91 1.00
CA SER A 159 12.72 4.34 -0.13
C SER A 159 14.22 4.33 0.19
N THR A 160 14.62 4.76 1.38
CA THR A 160 16.03 4.81 1.80
C THR A 160 16.54 3.50 2.41
N GLY A 161 15.65 2.57 2.78
CA GLY A 161 16.00 1.32 3.45
C GLY A 161 16.56 1.48 4.86
N ASN A 162 16.49 2.68 5.44
CA ASN A 162 17.16 3.02 6.70
C ASN A 162 16.16 3.37 7.82
N LEU A 163 15.60 2.33 8.45
CA LEU A 163 14.66 2.47 9.57
C LEU A 163 15.34 2.99 10.86
N ALA A 164 16.61 2.62 11.07
CA ALA A 164 17.40 2.93 12.26
C ALA A 164 18.34 4.12 12.09
N GLY A 165 18.32 4.80 10.95
CA GLY A 165 19.22 5.91 10.66
C GLY A 165 19.16 6.98 11.73
N GLY A 166 20.32 7.38 12.26
CA GLY A 166 20.43 8.48 13.20
C GLY A 166 19.89 9.76 12.57
N ARG A 167 18.78 10.27 13.11
CA ARG A 167 18.18 11.55 12.69
C ARG A 167 18.75 12.66 13.58
N SER A 168 19.14 13.78 12.99
CA SER A 168 19.78 14.87 13.73
C SER A 168 18.84 15.56 14.71
N PHE A 169 17.54 15.57 14.43
CA PHE A 169 16.53 16.24 15.26
C PHE A 169 15.62 15.23 15.97
N ILE A 170 15.28 15.54 17.21
CA ILE A 170 14.31 14.77 18.00
C ILE A 170 12.90 15.21 17.65
N LEU A 171 12.60 16.50 17.71
CA LEU A 171 11.25 17.03 17.49
C LEU A 171 11.29 18.26 16.59
N VAL A 172 10.45 18.27 15.55
CA VAL A 172 10.35 19.44 14.67
C VAL A 172 8.93 19.91 14.39
N PHE A 173 8.83 21.20 14.11
CA PHE A 173 7.67 21.87 13.56
C PHE A 173 8.15 22.98 12.64
N LYS A 174 7.54 23.10 11.47
CA LYS A 174 7.66 24.28 10.64
C LYS A 174 6.28 24.63 10.08
N GLY A 175 5.73 25.79 10.43
CA GLY A 175 4.40 26.19 9.96
C GLY A 175 3.98 27.62 10.27
N LYS A 176 2.73 27.96 9.95
CA LYS A 176 2.17 29.31 10.17
C LYS A 176 1.85 29.53 11.65
N ARG A 177 2.17 30.69 12.21
CA ARG A 177 1.64 31.18 13.48
C ARG A 177 0.42 32.06 13.21
N TYR A 178 -0.72 31.70 13.79
CA TYR A 178 -1.92 32.52 13.67
C TYR A 178 -1.84 33.66 14.69
N LEU A 179 -1.96 34.90 14.22
CA LEU A 179 -1.85 36.10 15.07
C LEU A 179 -3.16 36.38 15.81
N SER A 180 -4.26 35.81 15.33
CA SER A 180 -5.58 35.90 15.94
C SER A 180 -6.37 34.62 15.68
N GLY A 181 -7.43 34.41 16.47
CA GLY A 181 -8.37 33.31 16.31
C GLY A 181 -7.86 31.94 16.76
N ILE A 182 -8.64 30.91 16.46
CA ILE A 182 -8.42 29.53 16.93
C ILE A 182 -7.03 29.01 16.53
N GLY A 183 -6.36 28.34 17.47
CA GLY A 183 -5.04 27.72 17.28
C GLY A 183 -3.87 28.71 17.30
N SER A 184 -4.11 30.00 17.60
CA SER A 184 -3.06 31.00 17.78
C SER A 184 -2.21 30.71 19.03
N GLU A 185 -2.85 30.44 20.17
CA GLU A 185 -2.20 30.26 21.47
C GLU A 185 -1.15 29.16 21.44
N THR A 186 -1.54 27.93 21.12
CA THR A 186 -0.63 26.77 21.04
C THR A 186 0.57 27.03 20.14
N ARG A 187 0.35 27.69 18.99
CA ARG A 187 1.43 28.02 18.04
C ARG A 187 2.30 29.19 18.51
N ASN A 188 1.73 30.10 19.29
CA ASN A 188 2.44 31.23 19.87
C ASN A 188 3.44 30.79 20.93
N PHE A 189 3.18 29.69 21.64
CA PHE A 189 4.07 29.15 22.68
C PHE A 189 5.22 28.29 22.13
N LEU A 190 5.18 27.85 20.87
CA LEU A 190 6.19 26.93 20.31
C LEU A 190 7.62 27.49 20.36
N TYR A 191 7.78 28.81 20.26
CA TYR A 191 9.11 29.44 20.31
C TYR A 191 9.85 29.18 21.63
N HIS A 192 9.14 29.02 22.76
CA HIS A 192 9.76 28.74 24.06
C HIS A 192 10.40 27.36 24.13
N LEU A 193 9.96 26.44 23.28
CA LEU A 193 10.46 25.07 23.23
C LEU A 193 11.56 24.89 22.17
N ASN A 194 11.70 25.86 21.26
CA ASN A 194 12.72 25.83 20.23
C ASN A 194 14.09 26.10 20.85
N ASN A 195 15.02 25.15 20.70
CA ASN A 195 16.38 25.28 21.25
C ASN A 195 17.48 25.35 20.18
N ASN A 196 17.10 25.34 18.89
CA ASN A 196 18.01 25.41 17.74
C ASN A 196 19.10 24.32 17.71
N ARG A 197 18.93 23.21 18.45
CA ARG A 197 19.86 22.07 18.50
C ARG A 197 19.18 20.80 18.01
N ASP A 198 18.42 20.15 18.88
CA ASP A 198 17.71 18.90 18.64
C ASP A 198 16.18 19.11 18.52
N ILE A 199 15.67 20.25 18.98
CA ILE A 199 14.25 20.63 18.88
C ILE A 199 14.13 21.91 18.06
N ILE A 200 13.56 21.79 16.85
CA ILE A 200 13.44 22.87 15.88
C ILE A 200 11.96 23.20 15.63
N LEU A 201 11.44 24.23 16.27
CA LEU A 201 10.04 24.67 16.14
C LEU A 201 9.98 26.08 15.54
N LEU A 202 9.81 26.14 14.23
CA LEU A 202 9.86 27.35 13.44
C LEU A 202 8.46 27.79 13.02
N THR A 203 8.17 29.08 13.18
CA THR A 203 6.86 29.63 12.80
C THR A 203 6.99 30.82 11.86
N THR A 204 5.98 31.05 11.01
CA THR A 204 5.90 32.24 10.15
C THR A 204 4.59 32.99 10.36
N CYS A 205 4.66 34.32 10.43
CA CYS A 205 3.48 35.17 10.50
C CYS A 205 2.81 35.40 9.14
N LYS A 206 3.50 35.08 8.02
CA LYS A 206 3.04 35.35 6.65
C LYS A 206 1.81 34.50 6.30
N HIS A 207 0.60 34.97 6.66
CA HIS A 207 -0.65 34.25 6.38
C HIS A 207 -1.88 35.16 6.28
N GLY A 208 -2.77 34.91 5.30
CA GLY A 208 -3.93 35.76 5.08
C GLY A 208 -3.55 37.13 4.49
N LYS A 209 -4.54 38.01 4.33
CA LYS A 209 -4.32 39.36 3.78
C LYS A 209 -3.85 40.35 4.84
N ASP A 210 -4.30 40.16 6.08
CA ASP A 210 -4.15 41.14 7.17
C ASP A 210 -2.98 40.84 8.12
N TRP A 211 -2.10 39.87 7.83
CA TRP A 211 -0.98 39.58 8.74
C TRP A 211 -0.04 40.77 8.92
N LYS A 212 0.06 41.66 7.93
CA LYS A 212 0.90 42.86 8.02
C LYS A 212 0.34 43.87 9.02
N THR A 213 -0.97 43.94 9.18
CA THR A 213 -1.63 44.84 10.13
C THR A 213 -1.67 44.24 11.53
N LEU A 214 -1.75 42.91 11.63
CA LEU A 214 -1.77 42.18 12.90
C LEU A 214 -0.37 41.76 13.41
N LYS A 215 0.72 42.11 12.70
CA LYS A 215 2.07 41.66 13.06
C LYS A 215 2.47 42.22 14.43
N ASP A 216 3.08 41.38 15.24
CA ASP A 216 3.79 41.79 16.46
C ASP A 216 5.29 41.95 16.18
N ASP A 217 6.02 42.44 17.18
CA ASP A 217 7.47 42.68 17.08
C ASP A 217 8.28 41.40 16.84
N ARG A 218 7.73 40.21 17.22
CA ARG A 218 8.41 38.92 17.03
C ARG A 218 8.34 38.42 15.59
N CYS A 219 7.38 38.88 14.81
CA CYS A 219 7.16 38.37 13.46
C CYS A 219 8.38 38.48 12.54
N GLU A 220 9.24 39.49 12.71
CA GLU A 220 10.43 39.65 11.89
C GLU A 220 11.48 38.57 12.18
N VAL A 221 11.67 38.25 13.47
CA VAL A 221 12.55 37.17 13.92
C VAL A 221 12.00 35.80 13.50
N ASP A 222 10.70 35.55 13.75
CA ASP A 222 10.00 34.33 13.37
C ASP A 222 10.20 34.03 11.86
N ASN A 223 9.96 35.03 11.01
CA ASN A 223 10.09 34.88 9.56
C ASN A 223 11.55 34.63 9.13
N ARG A 224 12.51 35.36 9.70
CA ARG A 224 13.93 35.17 9.39
C ARG A 224 14.39 33.76 9.73
N ASP A 225 13.98 33.22 10.88
CA ASP A 225 14.38 31.87 11.30
C ASP A 225 13.64 30.78 10.52
N TYR A 226 12.38 31.03 10.14
CA TYR A 226 11.60 30.15 9.28
C TYR A 226 12.23 29.94 7.89
N ASP A 227 12.80 31.01 7.32
CA ASP A 227 13.36 31.00 5.96
C ASP A 227 14.75 30.31 5.90
N LYS A 228 15.40 30.02 7.04
CA LYS A 228 16.71 29.34 7.11
C LYS A 228 16.69 27.86 6.73
N TRP A 229 15.55 27.19 6.85
CA TRP A 229 15.48 25.73 6.78
C TRP A 229 14.54 25.24 5.70
N ASP A 230 14.92 24.20 4.95
CA ASP A 230 13.99 23.54 4.04
C ASP A 230 13.00 22.64 4.79
N TYR A 231 11.72 22.69 4.39
CA TYR A 231 10.65 21.93 5.05
C TYR A 231 10.83 20.42 4.90
N LYS A 232 11.11 19.94 3.68
CA LYS A 232 11.20 18.50 3.39
C LYS A 232 12.44 17.90 4.05
N VAL A 233 13.56 18.64 4.05
CA VAL A 233 14.80 18.23 4.72
C VAL A 233 14.58 18.10 6.23
N LEU A 234 13.91 19.07 6.86
CA LEU A 234 13.60 18.98 8.29
C LEU A 234 12.77 17.74 8.61
N LEU A 235 11.65 17.50 7.94
CA LEU A 235 10.79 16.34 8.19
C LEU A 235 11.54 15.01 8.02
N ARG A 236 12.39 14.91 6.99
CA ARG A 236 13.22 13.72 6.73
C ARG A 236 14.23 13.44 7.83
N ASN A 237 14.82 14.49 8.41
CA ASN A 237 15.90 14.37 9.39
C ASN A 237 15.43 14.45 10.84
N SER A 238 14.14 14.27 11.11
CA SER A 238 13.53 14.41 12.44
C SER A 238 12.86 13.16 12.96
N THR A 239 12.98 12.86 14.23
CA THR A 239 12.35 11.65 14.80
C THR A 239 10.86 11.78 14.99
N PHE A 240 10.43 12.87 15.60
CA PHE A 240 9.05 13.23 15.83
C PHE A 240 8.69 14.51 15.09
N CYS A 241 7.49 14.55 14.55
CA CYS A 241 6.94 15.73 13.88
C CYS A 241 5.72 16.21 14.65
N LEU A 242 5.78 17.42 15.19
CA LEU A 242 4.67 17.99 15.91
C LEU A 242 3.54 18.31 14.94
N VAL A 243 2.34 17.80 15.23
CA VAL A 243 1.10 18.07 14.50
C VAL A 243 0.14 18.77 15.43
N PRO A 244 0.32 20.09 15.68
CA PRO A 244 -0.56 20.85 16.52
C PRO A 244 -1.80 21.29 15.76
N ARG A 245 -2.87 21.58 16.50
CA ARG A 245 -4.12 22.13 15.98
C ARG A 245 -3.87 23.30 15.02
N GLY A 246 -4.62 23.30 13.93
CA GLY A 246 -4.65 24.39 12.96
C GLY A 246 -5.81 25.34 13.20
N ARG A 247 -6.25 26.02 12.14
CA ARG A 247 -7.58 26.65 12.11
C ARG A 247 -8.72 25.63 12.14
N ARG A 248 -8.43 24.38 11.78
CA ARG A 248 -9.27 23.20 11.95
C ARG A 248 -8.48 22.15 12.75
N LEU A 249 -9.15 21.12 13.25
CA LEU A 249 -8.53 20.06 14.05
C LEU A 249 -7.45 19.26 13.31
N GLY A 250 -7.68 18.95 12.03
CA GLY A 250 -6.72 18.24 11.18
C GLY A 250 -5.80 19.19 10.40
N SER A 251 -4.62 18.68 10.00
CA SER A 251 -3.64 19.40 9.20
C SER A 251 -3.01 18.49 8.15
N TYR A 252 -2.66 19.06 6.98
CA TYR A 252 -1.87 18.35 5.95
C TYR A 252 -0.58 17.74 6.51
N ARG A 253 0.01 18.37 7.54
CA ARG A 253 1.22 17.90 8.19
C ARG A 253 1.09 16.46 8.71
N PHE A 254 -0.11 16.03 9.05
CA PHE A 254 -0.33 14.66 9.48
C PHE A 254 0.12 13.66 8.41
N LEU A 255 -0.32 13.81 7.17
CA LEU A 255 0.06 12.93 6.08
C LEU A 255 1.53 13.13 5.66
N GLU A 256 2.02 14.37 5.65
CA GLU A 256 3.42 14.67 5.32
C GLU A 256 4.39 14.02 6.34
N ALA A 257 4.04 14.01 7.62
CA ALA A 257 4.80 13.33 8.66
C ALA A 257 4.82 11.81 8.43
N LEU A 258 3.65 11.22 8.11
CA LEU A 258 3.56 9.80 7.80
C LEU A 258 4.44 9.42 6.60
N GLN A 259 4.37 10.19 5.52
CA GLN A 259 5.19 10.01 4.32
C GLN A 259 6.68 10.08 4.65
N ALA A 260 7.10 11.04 5.48
CA ALA A 260 8.49 11.23 5.89
C ALA A 260 9.02 10.16 6.87
N GLY A 261 8.16 9.27 7.37
CA GLY A 261 8.51 8.36 8.47
C GLY A 261 8.91 9.13 9.73
N CYS A 262 8.41 10.36 9.86
CA CYS A 262 8.57 11.19 11.05
C CYS A 262 7.37 10.91 11.94
N ILE A 263 7.58 10.35 13.13
CA ILE A 263 6.48 9.88 13.98
C ILE A 263 5.60 11.09 14.34
N PRO A 264 4.30 11.09 13.99
CA PRO A 264 3.42 12.20 14.34
C PRO A 264 3.28 12.31 15.87
N LEU A 265 3.49 13.50 16.40
CA LEU A 265 3.12 13.87 17.77
C LEU A 265 1.91 14.79 17.70
N ILE A 266 0.73 14.23 17.94
CA ILE A 266 -0.54 14.93 17.82
C ILE A 266 -0.75 15.82 19.04
N LEU A 267 -1.00 17.10 18.78
CA LEU A 267 -1.32 18.11 19.79
C LEU A 267 -2.60 18.86 19.34
N SER A 268 -3.70 18.13 19.26
CA SER A 268 -5.00 18.58 18.78
C SER A 268 -6.06 17.79 19.53
N ASN A 269 -6.61 18.38 20.59
CA ASN A 269 -7.61 17.74 21.44
C ASN A 269 -8.90 17.53 20.63
N ASP A 270 -9.69 16.52 20.99
CA ASP A 270 -10.95 16.13 20.33
C ASP A 270 -10.88 15.73 18.85
N TRP A 271 -9.70 15.68 18.22
CA TRP A 271 -9.59 15.26 16.84
C TRP A 271 -9.82 13.75 16.68
N VAL A 272 -10.81 13.37 15.88
CA VAL A 272 -10.99 11.97 15.44
C VAL A 272 -10.04 11.70 14.28
N LEU A 273 -9.05 10.85 14.50
CA LEU A 273 -8.04 10.53 13.49
C LEU A 273 -8.64 9.77 12.29
N PRO A 274 -8.05 9.92 11.08
CA PRO A 274 -8.56 9.29 9.86
C PRO A 274 -8.69 7.77 10.00
N PHE A 275 -9.84 7.22 9.59
CA PHE A 275 -10.14 5.79 9.64
C PHE A 275 -9.91 5.14 11.01
N SER A 276 -10.06 5.89 12.11
CA SER A 276 -9.86 5.40 13.49
C SER A 276 -10.74 4.22 13.91
N GLU A 277 -11.79 3.91 13.14
CA GLU A 277 -12.59 2.68 13.33
C GLU A 277 -11.85 1.39 12.94
N VAL A 278 -10.89 1.46 12.00
CA VAL A 278 -10.15 0.30 11.48
C VAL A 278 -8.64 0.42 11.72
N ILE A 279 -8.09 1.63 11.79
CA ILE A 279 -6.67 1.89 12.06
C ILE A 279 -6.45 2.13 13.55
N ASP A 280 -5.56 1.34 14.14
CA ASP A 280 -5.07 1.53 15.50
C ASP A 280 -3.88 2.50 15.50
N TRP A 281 -4.19 3.78 15.73
CA TRP A 281 -3.21 4.85 15.76
C TRP A 281 -2.24 4.76 16.94
N SER A 282 -2.57 4.04 18.01
CA SER A 282 -1.66 3.85 19.15
C SER A 282 -0.35 3.14 18.76
N ARG A 283 -0.33 2.47 17.61
CA ARG A 283 0.82 1.76 17.06
C ARG A 283 1.69 2.61 16.13
N ALA A 284 1.26 3.81 15.75
CA ALA A 284 1.94 4.61 14.73
C ALA A 284 2.30 6.04 15.16
N LEU A 285 1.64 6.58 16.18
CA LEU A 285 1.85 7.97 16.61
C LEU A 285 1.85 8.12 18.14
N LEU A 286 2.16 9.34 18.57
CA LEU A 286 2.02 9.79 19.95
C LEU A 286 0.91 10.84 20.02
N TRP A 287 0.13 10.79 21.09
CA TRP A 287 -0.88 11.79 21.39
C TRP A 287 -0.51 12.50 22.68
N ALA A 288 -0.61 13.82 22.69
CA ALA A 288 -0.39 14.65 23.86
C ALA A 288 -1.53 15.66 24.00
N ASP A 289 -1.90 15.94 25.25
CA ASP A 289 -2.87 16.98 25.55
C ASP A 289 -2.28 18.36 25.25
N GLU A 290 -3.08 19.24 24.64
CA GLU A 290 -2.66 20.63 24.36
C GLU A 290 -2.13 21.36 25.61
N ARG A 291 -2.62 21.03 26.81
CA ARG A 291 -2.16 21.59 28.10
C ARG A 291 -0.75 21.15 28.50
N MET A 292 -0.26 20.04 27.94
CA MET A 292 1.06 19.48 28.24
C MET A 292 2.15 20.00 27.28
N LEU A 293 1.87 21.07 26.53
CA LEU A 293 2.79 21.61 25.52
C LEU A 293 4.22 21.80 26.05
N LEU A 294 4.39 22.35 27.25
CA LEU A 294 5.71 22.60 27.85
C LEU A 294 6.47 21.33 28.27
N GLN A 295 5.77 20.20 28.41
CA GLN A 295 6.35 18.91 28.80
C GLN A 295 6.78 18.06 27.60
N LEU A 296 6.42 18.47 26.38
CA LEU A 296 6.73 17.71 25.16
C LEU A 296 8.22 17.38 25.00
N PRO A 297 9.19 18.28 25.27
CA PRO A 297 10.61 17.96 25.19
C PRO A 297 11.02 16.78 26.08
N SER A 298 10.49 16.72 27.30
CA SER A 298 10.76 15.63 28.24
C SER A 298 10.08 14.34 27.79
N LEU A 299 8.84 14.43 27.31
CA LEU A 299 8.07 13.30 26.78
C LEU A 299 8.82 12.61 25.63
N VAL A 300 9.20 13.35 24.59
CA VAL A 300 9.84 12.75 23.39
C VAL A 300 11.22 12.16 23.68
N ARG A 301 11.95 12.70 24.66
CA ARG A 301 13.26 12.19 25.08
C ARG A 301 13.15 10.92 25.93
N SER A 302 12.02 10.69 26.60
CA SER A 302 11.80 9.49 27.42
C SER A 302 11.52 8.22 26.60
N ILE A 303 11.26 8.35 25.30
CA ILE A 303 10.82 7.24 24.46
C ILE A 303 12.03 6.45 23.95
N GLY A 304 12.08 5.16 24.30
CA GLY A 304 13.16 4.26 23.88
C GLY A 304 13.19 4.00 22.37
N THR A 305 14.39 3.67 21.88
CA THR A 305 14.66 3.40 20.45
C THR A 305 13.80 2.29 19.87
N GLU A 306 13.54 1.21 20.61
CA GLU A 306 12.70 0.10 20.14
C GLU A 306 11.28 0.57 19.79
N ARG A 307 10.68 1.37 20.68
CA ARG A 307 9.36 1.95 20.46
C ARG A 307 9.36 2.88 19.25
N ILE A 308 10.42 3.69 19.08
CA ILE A 308 10.59 4.57 17.91
C ILE A 308 10.62 3.75 16.60
N LEU A 309 11.37 2.65 16.56
CA LEU A 309 11.46 1.80 15.37
C LEU A 309 10.10 1.17 15.01
N LEU A 310 9.37 0.68 16.01
CA LEU A 310 8.01 0.13 15.83
C LEU A 310 7.03 1.19 15.31
N LEU A 311 7.00 2.37 15.92
CA LEU A 311 6.13 3.48 15.51
C LEU A 311 6.44 3.93 14.06
N ARG A 312 7.73 4.03 13.70
CA ARG A 312 8.17 4.38 12.34
C ARG A 312 7.77 3.33 11.32
N GLN A 313 7.97 2.06 11.65
CA GLN A 313 7.59 0.97 10.76
C GLN A 313 6.09 0.96 10.51
N GLN A 314 5.29 1.11 11.56
CA GLN A 314 3.84 1.19 11.43
C GLN A 314 3.41 2.42 10.63
N THR A 315 4.03 3.58 10.89
CA THR A 315 3.79 4.82 10.13
C THR A 315 3.96 4.62 8.62
N GLN A 316 5.06 3.97 8.22
CA GLN A 316 5.35 3.72 6.81
C GLN A 316 4.40 2.70 6.20
N PHE A 317 4.11 1.62 6.93
CA PHE A 317 3.09 0.66 6.53
C PHE A 317 1.73 1.33 6.27
N LEU A 318 1.26 2.19 7.18
CA LEU A 318 -0.03 2.88 7.03
C LEU A 318 0.00 3.85 5.84
N TRP A 319 1.08 4.62 5.67
CA TRP A 319 1.26 5.50 4.51
C TRP A 319 1.16 4.71 3.20
N ASP A 320 2.01 3.70 3.04
CA ASP A 320 2.12 2.93 1.81
C ASP A 320 0.85 2.11 1.53
N THR A 321 0.09 1.72 2.55
CA THR A 321 -1.10 0.88 2.36
C THR A 321 -2.36 1.71 2.12
N TYR A 322 -2.57 2.79 2.87
CA TYR A 322 -3.88 3.47 2.93
C TYR A 322 -3.86 4.93 2.47
N PHE A 323 -2.73 5.64 2.58
CA PHE A 323 -2.70 7.10 2.41
C PHE A 323 -1.90 7.60 1.22
N SER A 324 -1.04 6.78 0.61
CA SER A 324 -0.11 7.25 -0.43
C SER A 324 -0.77 7.76 -1.71
N SER A 325 -2.07 7.51 -1.93
CA SER A 325 -2.79 8.07 -3.07
C SER A 325 -4.29 8.24 -2.78
N ILE A 326 -4.96 9.11 -3.55
CA ILE A 326 -6.42 9.31 -3.44
C ILE A 326 -7.16 7.99 -3.68
N ASP A 327 -6.71 7.17 -4.64
CA ASP A 327 -7.30 5.85 -4.92
C ASP A 327 -7.28 4.92 -3.69
N LYS A 328 -6.20 4.94 -2.89
CA LYS A 328 -6.10 4.13 -1.66
C LYS A 328 -6.98 4.67 -0.54
N ILE A 329 -7.06 5.99 -0.40
CA ILE A 329 -7.91 6.65 0.60
C ILE A 329 -9.38 6.31 0.33
N VAL A 330 -9.81 6.40 -0.93
CA VAL A 330 -11.17 6.04 -1.35
C VAL A 330 -11.42 4.54 -1.19
N ALA A 331 -10.49 3.68 -1.62
CA ALA A 331 -10.61 2.24 -1.41
C ALA A 331 -10.72 1.86 0.07
N THR A 332 -9.96 2.52 0.94
CA THR A 332 -10.02 2.34 2.40
C THR A 332 -11.39 2.73 2.95
N THR A 333 -11.95 3.84 2.46
CA THR A 333 -13.30 4.29 2.82
C THR A 333 -14.35 3.25 2.45
N LEU A 334 -14.29 2.71 1.23
CA LEU A 334 -15.25 1.71 0.74
C LEU A 334 -15.13 0.37 1.47
N GLU A 335 -13.91 -0.10 1.71
CA GLU A 335 -13.66 -1.37 2.43
C GLU A 335 -14.03 -1.26 3.91
N ALA A 336 -13.75 -0.13 4.58
CA ALA A 336 -14.17 0.10 5.96
C ALA A 336 -15.71 0.14 6.10
N LEU A 337 -16.40 0.80 5.16
CA LEU A 337 -17.86 0.80 5.12
C LEU A 337 -18.43 -0.60 4.89
N LYS A 338 -17.84 -1.36 3.98
CA LYS A 338 -18.25 -2.74 3.72
C LYS A 338 -18.08 -3.60 4.98
N ASP A 339 -16.91 -3.56 5.61
CA ASP A 339 -16.65 -4.31 6.85
C ASP A 339 -17.66 -3.95 7.96
N ARG A 340 -18.10 -2.69 7.99
CA ARG A 340 -19.13 -2.20 8.92
C ARG A 340 -20.53 -2.74 8.60
N ILE A 341 -20.92 -2.75 7.33
CA ILE A 341 -22.25 -3.20 6.88
C ILE A 341 -22.39 -4.72 7.06
N PHE A 342 -21.37 -5.49 6.70
CA PHE A 342 -21.37 -6.96 6.77
C PHE A 342 -20.77 -7.51 8.07
N LYS A 343 -20.79 -6.70 9.15
CA LYS A 343 -20.14 -7.06 10.43
C LYS A 343 -20.68 -8.36 11.03
N GLN A 344 -21.95 -8.69 10.79
CA GLN A 344 -22.59 -9.90 11.31
C GLN A 344 -22.32 -11.15 10.46
N ASP A 345 -21.89 -10.99 9.21
CA ASP A 345 -21.80 -12.09 8.23
C ASP A 345 -20.44 -12.82 8.25
N SER A 346 -19.64 -12.69 9.32
CA SER A 346 -18.28 -13.25 9.45
C SER A 346 -17.29 -12.87 8.32
N THR A 347 -17.66 -11.95 7.44
CA THR A 347 -16.89 -11.48 6.28
C THR A 347 -16.24 -10.11 6.53
N SER A 348 -16.26 -9.64 7.77
CA SER A 348 -15.63 -8.39 8.20
C SER A 348 -14.20 -8.63 8.65
N ARG A 349 -13.26 -7.77 8.23
CA ARG A 349 -11.86 -7.88 8.60
C ARG A 349 -11.66 -7.48 10.06
N THR A 350 -10.78 -8.20 10.75
CA THR A 350 -10.39 -7.84 12.11
C THR A 350 -9.44 -6.64 12.12
N SER A 351 -9.38 -5.94 13.25
CA SER A 351 -8.40 -4.85 13.45
C SER A 351 -6.95 -5.31 13.22
N SER A 352 -6.63 -6.58 13.52
CA SER A 352 -5.31 -7.14 13.24
C SER A 352 -4.97 -7.14 11.75
N VAL A 353 -5.93 -7.49 10.88
CA VAL A 353 -5.76 -7.47 9.42
C VAL A 353 -5.55 -6.06 8.89
N TRP A 354 -6.30 -5.08 9.41
CA TRP A 354 -6.13 -3.67 9.04
C TRP A 354 -4.77 -3.09 9.48
N ASN A 355 -4.23 -3.55 10.60
CA ASN A 355 -3.02 -2.99 11.21
C ASN A 355 -1.76 -3.85 11.02
N SER A 356 -1.83 -4.92 10.23
CA SER A 356 -0.72 -5.82 9.93
C SER A 356 -0.54 -5.99 8.43
N PHE A 357 0.69 -6.22 8.00
CA PHE A 357 1.00 -6.47 6.59
C PHE A 357 0.26 -7.72 6.06
N PRO A 358 -0.32 -7.70 4.84
CA PRO A 358 -0.25 -6.66 3.79
C PRO A 358 -1.33 -5.56 3.88
N GLY A 359 -2.17 -5.58 4.91
CA GLY A 359 -3.27 -4.64 5.14
C GLY A 359 -4.62 -5.08 4.57
N GLY A 360 -5.66 -4.33 4.93
CA GLY A 360 -7.06 -4.66 4.64
C GLY A 360 -7.44 -4.58 3.16
N LEU A 361 -6.80 -3.71 2.38
CA LEU A 361 -7.14 -3.53 0.95
C LEU A 361 -6.89 -4.77 0.09
N VAL A 362 -5.91 -5.59 0.49
CA VAL A 362 -5.50 -6.78 -0.26
C VAL A 362 -6.05 -8.06 0.36
N HIS A 363 -6.51 -8.02 1.61
CA HIS A 363 -7.19 -9.14 2.25
C HIS A 363 -8.62 -9.23 1.73
N LEU A 364 -9.02 -10.39 1.19
CA LEU A 364 -10.38 -10.68 0.70
C LEU A 364 -11.06 -11.65 1.68
N PRO A 365 -11.98 -11.18 2.55
CA PRO A 365 -12.68 -12.04 3.50
C PRO A 365 -13.52 -13.13 2.83
N GLU A 366 -13.94 -12.92 1.58
CA GLU A 366 -14.72 -13.89 0.80
C GLU A 366 -13.90 -15.08 0.29
N TYR A 367 -12.59 -15.12 0.59
CA TYR A 367 -11.71 -16.22 0.21
C TYR A 367 -11.65 -17.32 1.28
N SER A 368 -11.42 -16.95 2.54
CA SER A 368 -11.40 -17.87 3.68
C SER A 368 -11.60 -17.09 4.98
N GLN A 369 -12.22 -17.72 5.97
CA GLN A 369 -12.33 -17.15 7.33
C GLN A 369 -11.04 -17.36 8.13
N SER A 370 -10.20 -18.33 7.75
CA SER A 370 -8.96 -18.64 8.46
C SER A 370 -7.80 -17.83 7.90
N LEU A 371 -7.08 -17.13 8.79
CA LEU A 371 -5.86 -16.42 8.41
C LEU A 371 -4.77 -17.38 7.87
N ALA A 372 -4.76 -18.64 8.30
CA ALA A 372 -3.81 -19.65 7.84
C ALA A 372 -3.88 -19.93 6.33
N SER A 373 -5.05 -19.72 5.73
CA SER A 373 -5.30 -19.93 4.30
C SER A 373 -4.68 -18.84 3.42
N TYR A 374 -4.14 -17.76 4.01
CA TYR A 374 -3.48 -16.70 3.25
C TYR A 374 -1.96 -16.85 3.31
N PRO A 375 -1.23 -16.46 2.25
CA PRO A 375 0.22 -16.66 2.19
C PRO A 375 1.03 -15.75 3.13
N PHE A 376 0.39 -14.76 3.76
CA PHE A 376 1.06 -13.71 4.54
C PHE A 376 1.04 -13.97 6.04
N TYR A 377 0.04 -14.70 6.53
CA TYR A 377 -0.11 -14.97 7.96
C TYR A 377 0.53 -16.33 8.27
N SER A 378 1.38 -16.34 9.30
CA SER A 378 2.02 -17.56 9.78
C SER A 378 1.02 -18.37 10.61
N VAL A 379 1.10 -19.70 10.49
CA VAL A 379 0.47 -20.61 11.46
C VAL A 379 1.46 -20.75 12.60
N SER A 380 1.30 -19.94 13.65
CA SER A 380 2.01 -20.18 14.90
C SER A 380 1.37 -21.39 15.58
N SER A 381 1.91 -22.58 15.34
CA SER A 381 1.78 -23.68 16.30
C SER A 381 2.72 -23.38 17.47
N ASP A 382 2.34 -22.40 18.29
CA ASP A 382 2.73 -22.26 19.70
C ASP A 382 2.14 -20.95 20.24
N SER A 383 1.28 -21.12 21.24
CA SER A 383 0.63 -20.05 21.99
C SER A 383 1.61 -19.36 22.94
N SER A 384 2.50 -18.53 22.40
CA SER A 384 3.14 -17.43 23.14
C SER A 384 3.98 -16.58 22.17
N LEU A 385 3.59 -15.30 22.05
CA LEU A 385 4.18 -14.18 21.29
C LEU A 385 3.40 -13.80 20.01
N PRO A 386 2.76 -12.61 19.98
CA PRO A 386 2.32 -12.01 18.72
C PRO A 386 3.57 -11.64 17.92
N SER A 387 3.68 -12.17 16.70
CA SER A 387 4.80 -11.91 15.80
C SER A 387 4.80 -10.45 15.32
N SER A 388 5.35 -9.54 16.13
CA SER A 388 5.97 -8.30 15.67
C SER A 388 7.38 -8.59 15.19
N SER A 389 7.51 -9.34 14.09
CA SER A 389 8.79 -9.55 13.43
C SER A 389 8.60 -9.46 11.93
N TYR A 390 8.58 -8.21 11.46
CA TYR A 390 8.78 -7.92 10.04
C TYR A 390 10.24 -8.26 9.71
N PRO A 391 10.53 -9.18 8.78
CA PRO A 391 11.86 -9.22 8.19
C PRO A 391 11.96 -8.03 7.23
N LEU A 392 12.58 -6.96 7.70
CA LEU A 392 13.10 -5.91 6.83
C LEU A 392 14.29 -6.53 6.07
N SER A 393 14.07 -6.95 4.83
CA SER A 393 15.19 -7.27 3.94
C SER A 393 15.86 -5.97 3.56
N VAL A 394 16.95 -5.61 4.26
CA VAL A 394 17.87 -4.55 3.83
C VAL A 394 18.57 -5.05 2.57
N GLY A 395 17.97 -4.78 1.42
CA GLY A 395 18.65 -4.87 0.14
C GLY A 395 19.59 -3.68 0.03
N ARG A 396 20.89 -3.88 0.29
CA ARG A 396 21.91 -2.95 -0.19
C ARG A 396 21.81 -2.93 -1.72
N ASN A 397 21.30 -1.83 -2.28
CA ASN A 397 21.51 -1.55 -3.70
C ASN A 397 23.00 -1.26 -3.90
N PRO A 398 23.69 -1.93 -4.85
CA PRO A 398 25.00 -1.46 -5.26
C PRO A 398 24.84 -0.11 -5.95
N VAL A 399 25.54 0.90 -5.44
CA VAL A 399 25.67 2.22 -6.08
C VAL A 399 26.34 2.02 -7.45
N PRO A 400 25.79 2.57 -8.55
CA PRO A 400 26.51 2.61 -9.82
C PRO A 400 27.52 3.77 -9.75
N ASN A 401 28.80 3.47 -9.53
CA ASN A 401 29.84 4.46 -9.78
C ASN A 401 30.02 4.63 -11.29
N SER A 402 29.53 5.76 -11.80
CA SER A 402 29.98 6.35 -13.05
C SER A 402 31.25 7.17 -12.81
N ARG A 403 32.36 6.85 -13.49
CA ARG A 403 33.13 7.74 -14.37
C ARG A 403 34.47 7.12 -14.77
N ASP A 404 34.63 7.05 -16.09
CA ASP A 404 35.80 7.40 -16.89
C ASP A 404 37.09 6.56 -16.86
N SER A 405 37.25 5.89 -18.02
CA SER A 405 38.35 6.03 -18.99
C SER A 405 39.76 5.47 -18.70
N ASN A 406 40.18 4.64 -19.66
CA ASN A 406 41.53 4.47 -20.20
C ASN A 406 42.71 4.45 -19.21
N ASN A 407 43.28 3.25 -18.97
CA ASN A 407 44.61 2.97 -19.53
C ASN A 407 45.01 1.49 -19.46
N LYS A 408 45.76 1.09 -20.48
CA LYS A 408 46.46 -0.19 -20.60
C LYS A 408 47.67 -0.26 -19.65
N ASN A 409 48.06 -1.50 -19.34
CA ASN A 409 49.36 -1.98 -18.87
C ASN A 409 49.77 -1.66 -17.41
N ASN A 410 49.87 -2.68 -16.55
CA ASN A 410 51.11 -3.42 -16.28
C ASN A 410 51.07 -4.24 -14.97
N LYS A 411 51.70 -5.42 -15.04
CA LYS A 411 52.55 -6.11 -14.03
C LYS A 411 51.99 -6.52 -12.65
N TYR A 412 51.99 -7.84 -12.48
CA TYR A 412 52.36 -8.68 -11.33
C TYR A 412 52.92 -8.06 -10.04
N ASN A 413 52.54 -8.76 -8.95
CA ASN A 413 53.23 -9.00 -7.67
C ASN A 413 53.15 -7.94 -6.56
N ASN A 414 52.35 -8.21 -5.52
CA ASN A 414 52.75 -8.91 -4.28
C ASN A 414 51.83 -8.53 -3.12
N GLY A 415 51.56 -9.47 -2.21
CA GLY A 415 51.36 -9.13 -0.79
C GLY A 415 50.03 -9.50 -0.14
N SER A 416 50.07 -10.62 0.59
CA SER A 416 49.49 -10.82 1.94
C SER A 416 47.97 -10.79 2.12
N SER A 417 47.46 -12.02 2.15
CA SER A 417 46.47 -12.56 3.09
C SER A 417 46.50 -11.94 4.49
N LEU A 418 45.32 -11.54 4.99
CA LEU A 418 44.86 -11.72 6.37
C LEU A 418 43.38 -11.33 6.45
N SER A 419 42.51 -12.32 6.66
CA SER A 419 41.13 -12.11 7.10
C SER A 419 40.93 -12.92 8.38
N PRO A 420 40.53 -12.30 9.50
CA PRO A 420 40.06 -13.04 10.64
C PRO A 420 38.57 -13.31 10.45
N SER A 421 38.30 -14.61 10.39
CA SER A 421 37.09 -15.27 10.82
C SER A 421 36.54 -14.69 12.13
N SER A 422 35.23 -14.41 12.16
CA SER A 422 34.44 -14.46 13.38
C SER A 422 33.43 -15.61 13.25
N SER A 423 33.80 -16.69 13.93
CA SER A 423 32.98 -17.83 14.30
C SER A 423 31.80 -17.38 15.16
N LEU A 424 30.59 -17.83 14.83
CA LEU A 424 29.59 -18.09 15.84
C LEU A 424 29.48 -19.60 16.03
N SER A 425 29.64 -19.97 17.29
CA SER A 425 29.73 -21.31 17.84
C SER A 425 28.52 -22.18 17.55
N SER A 426 28.84 -23.41 17.16
CA SER A 426 28.03 -24.62 17.27
C SER A 426 27.35 -24.78 18.63
N SER A 427 26.07 -25.16 18.60
CA SER A 427 25.52 -26.14 19.54
C SER A 427 24.92 -27.29 18.71
N PRO A 428 25.06 -28.56 19.13
CA PRO A 428 24.89 -29.70 18.25
C PRO A 428 23.48 -30.30 18.31
N SER A 429 23.17 -31.06 17.26
CA SER A 429 22.15 -32.13 17.22
C SER A 429 20.69 -31.75 17.43
N PHE A 430 19.99 -31.50 16.32
CA PHE A 430 18.78 -32.26 16.03
C PHE A 430 18.94 -32.87 14.64
N LEU A 431 19.37 -34.13 14.61
CA LEU A 431 19.09 -35.01 13.47
C LEU A 431 17.60 -34.89 13.18
N PRO A 432 17.16 -34.58 11.94
CA PRO A 432 15.76 -34.72 11.62
C PRO A 432 15.45 -36.21 11.75
N ASN A 433 14.70 -36.55 12.80
CA ASN A 433 13.97 -37.79 12.90
C ASN A 433 13.40 -38.07 11.52
N ARG A 434 13.65 -39.27 10.95
CA ARG A 434 13.10 -39.72 9.66
C ARG A 434 11.56 -39.63 9.73
N ARG A 435 11.01 -38.44 9.55
CA ARG A 435 9.60 -38.23 9.32
C ARG A 435 9.37 -38.88 7.97
N LYS A 436 8.62 -40.00 7.98
CA LYS A 436 8.08 -40.62 6.77
C LYS A 436 7.65 -39.50 5.83
N ALA A 437 8.17 -39.51 4.60
CA ALA A 437 7.78 -38.56 3.57
C ALA A 437 6.24 -38.50 3.56
N ARG A 438 5.66 -37.35 3.91
CA ARG A 438 4.23 -37.15 3.78
C ARG A 438 3.92 -37.40 2.31
N LYS A 439 3.04 -38.37 2.03
CA LYS A 439 2.52 -38.56 0.67
C LYS A 439 1.85 -37.25 0.28
N PHE A 440 2.35 -36.63 -0.79
CA PHE A 440 1.76 -35.42 -1.34
C PHE A 440 0.56 -35.80 -2.19
N GLU A 441 -0.60 -35.23 -1.88
CA GLU A 441 -1.79 -35.36 -2.71
C GLU A 441 -1.77 -34.23 -3.75
N ALA A 442 -1.33 -34.56 -4.96
CA ALA A 442 -1.28 -33.62 -6.07
C ALA A 442 -2.55 -33.79 -6.90
N VAL A 443 -3.45 -32.80 -6.86
CA VAL A 443 -4.61 -32.77 -7.76
C VAL A 443 -4.15 -32.23 -9.11
N ILE A 444 -4.10 -33.11 -10.11
CA ILE A 444 -3.76 -32.72 -11.48
C ILE A 444 -5.03 -32.18 -12.15
N LEU A 445 -5.08 -30.87 -12.35
CA LEU A 445 -6.09 -30.23 -13.19
C LEU A 445 -5.59 -30.23 -14.63
N ALA A 446 -5.88 -31.29 -15.38
CA ALA A 446 -5.67 -31.31 -16.83
C ALA A 446 -6.75 -30.46 -17.51
N GLY A 447 -6.35 -29.46 -18.29
CA GLY A 447 -7.30 -28.73 -19.14
C GLY A 447 -7.79 -29.64 -20.25
N GLU A 448 -9.11 -29.79 -20.40
CA GLU A 448 -9.68 -30.52 -21.54
C GLU A 448 -9.24 -29.86 -22.86
N LYS A 449 -8.84 -30.70 -23.82
CA LYS A 449 -8.55 -30.25 -25.19
C LYS A 449 -9.84 -29.68 -25.79
N SER A 450 -9.72 -28.49 -26.37
CA SER A 450 -10.72 -27.78 -27.19
C SER A 450 -12.03 -27.33 -26.52
N LEU A 451 -11.95 -26.41 -25.55
CA LEU A 451 -13.07 -25.47 -25.31
C LEU A 451 -12.88 -24.20 -26.16
N PRO A 452 -13.96 -23.63 -26.74
CA PRO A 452 -13.92 -22.36 -27.47
C PRO A 452 -13.26 -21.26 -26.61
N PHE A 453 -12.48 -20.37 -27.24
CA PHE A 453 -11.67 -19.37 -26.52
C PHE A 453 -12.49 -18.44 -25.61
N SER A 454 -13.76 -18.19 -25.95
CA SER A 454 -14.72 -17.45 -25.11
C SER A 454 -15.05 -18.14 -23.78
N GLN A 455 -14.77 -19.44 -23.67
CA GLN A 455 -14.95 -20.25 -22.47
C GLN A 455 -13.64 -20.50 -21.71
N LYS A 456 -12.48 -19.93 -22.08
CA LYS A 456 -11.22 -20.08 -21.29
C LYS A 456 -11.24 -19.43 -19.90
N SER A 457 -12.33 -18.73 -19.55
CA SER A 457 -12.72 -18.45 -18.16
C SER A 457 -12.80 -19.72 -17.28
N PHE A 458 -12.93 -20.91 -17.90
CA PHE A 458 -13.15 -22.21 -17.27
C PHE A 458 -11.96 -22.75 -16.43
N VAL A 459 -10.72 -22.35 -16.72
CA VAL A 459 -9.57 -22.79 -15.89
C VAL A 459 -9.63 -22.17 -14.48
N TYR A 460 -10.27 -21.00 -14.34
CA TYR A 460 -10.44 -20.33 -13.05
C TYR A 460 -11.65 -20.86 -12.25
N SER A 461 -12.64 -21.48 -12.90
CA SER A 461 -13.73 -22.18 -12.22
C SER A 461 -13.34 -23.56 -11.71
N LEU A 462 -12.43 -24.27 -12.41
CA LEU A 462 -11.89 -25.57 -11.97
C LEU A 462 -11.04 -25.47 -10.69
N LEU A 463 -10.41 -24.33 -10.44
CA LEU A 463 -9.70 -24.04 -9.20
C LEU A 463 -10.62 -23.80 -7.99
N ARG A 464 -11.94 -24.03 -8.08
CA ARG A 464 -12.84 -24.11 -6.93
C ARG A 464 -12.84 -25.49 -6.25
N ILE A 465 -12.36 -26.53 -6.91
CA ILE A 465 -12.70 -27.94 -6.58
C ILE A 465 -11.78 -28.59 -5.53
N VAL A 466 -10.68 -27.96 -5.13
CA VAL A 466 -9.78 -28.54 -4.11
C VAL A 466 -9.97 -27.81 -2.78
N ASP A 467 -10.53 -28.49 -1.78
CA ASP A 467 -10.92 -27.97 -0.45
C ASP A 467 -9.76 -27.88 0.56
N ASP A 468 -8.50 -27.90 0.12
CA ASP A 468 -7.36 -27.71 1.03
C ASP A 468 -6.96 -26.23 1.13
N ASP A 469 -7.36 -25.65 2.25
CA ASP A 469 -7.14 -24.27 2.69
C ASP A 469 -5.66 -23.97 3.01
N GLY A 470 -4.83 -23.86 1.97
CA GLY A 470 -3.43 -23.43 2.11
C GLY A 470 -2.46 -23.93 1.03
N GLY A 471 -2.97 -24.56 -0.04
CA GLY A 471 -2.16 -25.18 -1.07
C GLY A 471 -1.41 -24.22 -2.00
N GLY A 472 -0.18 -24.62 -2.34
CA GLY A 472 0.60 -24.01 -3.43
C GLY A 472 0.17 -24.57 -4.78
N LEU A 473 0.11 -23.72 -5.78
CA LEU A 473 -0.17 -24.12 -7.16
C LEU A 473 1.12 -24.20 -7.95
N LEU A 474 1.38 -25.35 -8.56
CA LEU A 474 2.40 -25.52 -9.58
C LEU A 474 1.75 -25.36 -10.97
N THR A 475 2.23 -24.40 -11.74
CA THR A 475 1.85 -24.23 -13.15
C THR A 475 2.93 -24.80 -14.06
N LEU A 476 2.54 -25.72 -14.95
CA LEU A 476 3.39 -26.39 -15.94
C LEU A 476 2.75 -26.27 -17.33
N ASN A 477 3.58 -25.96 -18.33
CA ASN A 477 3.18 -26.08 -19.73
C ASN A 477 3.54 -27.47 -20.28
N GLU A 478 2.84 -27.89 -21.33
CA GLU A 478 3.04 -29.20 -21.99
C GLU A 478 4.47 -29.42 -22.52
N ASP A 479 5.18 -28.33 -22.85
CA ASP A 479 6.54 -28.36 -23.41
C ASP A 479 7.64 -28.36 -22.34
N VAL A 480 7.29 -28.28 -21.05
CA VAL A 480 8.26 -28.21 -19.95
C VAL A 480 8.38 -29.56 -19.25
N ILE A 481 9.54 -30.19 -19.40
CA ILE A 481 9.90 -31.40 -18.64
C ILE A 481 10.54 -30.96 -17.31
N ILE A 482 9.99 -31.39 -16.17
CA ILE A 482 10.56 -31.18 -14.82
C ILE A 482 10.65 -32.52 -14.11
N THR A 483 11.76 -32.78 -13.42
CA THR A 483 11.95 -34.02 -12.65
C THR A 483 11.21 -33.98 -11.31
N THR A 484 10.90 -35.14 -10.73
CA THR A 484 10.28 -35.23 -9.40
C THR A 484 11.12 -34.54 -8.32
N ASP A 485 12.43 -34.72 -8.35
CA ASP A 485 13.36 -34.08 -7.41
C ASP A 485 13.31 -32.54 -7.50
N GLU A 486 13.14 -31.99 -8.71
CA GLU A 486 12.98 -30.55 -8.91
C GLU A 486 11.61 -30.09 -8.37
N ILE A 487 10.54 -30.86 -8.56
CA ILE A 487 9.22 -30.53 -7.99
C ILE A 487 9.30 -30.52 -6.45
N ASP A 488 9.90 -31.53 -5.84
CA ASP A 488 10.06 -31.64 -4.39
C ASP A 488 10.89 -30.47 -3.83
N PHE A 489 11.99 -30.11 -4.49
CA PHE A 489 12.80 -28.97 -4.13
C PHE A 489 12.02 -27.65 -4.22
N ALA A 490 11.31 -27.43 -5.33
CA ALA A 490 10.50 -26.23 -5.50
C ALA A 490 9.41 -26.11 -4.45
N ASN A 491 8.74 -27.22 -4.11
CA ASN A 491 7.74 -27.25 -3.05
C ASN A 491 8.34 -26.95 -1.67
N HIS A 492 9.51 -27.51 -1.36
CA HIS A 492 10.22 -27.20 -0.12
C HIS A 492 10.53 -25.71 -0.01
N VAL A 493 11.12 -25.12 -1.04
CA VAL A 493 11.42 -23.68 -1.09
C VAL A 493 10.14 -22.86 -0.98
N TRP A 494 9.07 -23.24 -1.70
CA TRP A 494 7.79 -22.54 -1.66
C TRP A 494 7.14 -22.58 -0.28
N SER A 495 7.24 -23.69 0.45
CA SER A 495 6.69 -23.81 1.80
C SER A 495 7.30 -22.78 2.78
N GLN A 496 8.56 -22.38 2.57
CA GLN A 496 9.25 -21.35 3.36
C GLN A 496 8.98 -19.92 2.83
N HIS A 497 8.58 -19.80 1.57
CA HIS A 497 8.38 -18.54 0.86
C HIS A 497 6.97 -18.40 0.28
N ARG A 498 5.93 -18.77 1.06
CA ARG A 498 4.52 -18.84 0.60
C ARG A 498 3.99 -17.56 -0.06
N SER A 499 4.50 -16.39 0.32
CA SER A 499 4.09 -15.09 -0.23
C SER A 499 4.82 -14.67 -1.52
N GLN A 500 5.74 -15.48 -2.05
CA GLN A 500 6.54 -15.13 -3.23
C GLN A 500 6.23 -16.07 -4.40
N LEU A 501 6.45 -15.56 -5.61
CA LEU A 501 6.46 -16.37 -6.82
C LEU A 501 7.84 -17.02 -6.95
N ILE A 502 7.86 -18.32 -7.17
CA ILE A 502 9.08 -19.11 -7.24
C ILE A 502 9.06 -19.89 -8.55
N GLY A 503 10.17 -19.97 -9.27
CA GLY A 503 10.18 -20.78 -10.48
C GLY A 503 11.51 -20.84 -11.19
N TYR A 504 11.50 -21.58 -12.28
CA TYR A 504 12.71 -22.02 -12.97
C TYR A 504 13.12 -21.16 -14.18
N SER A 505 12.21 -20.33 -14.70
CA SER A 505 12.46 -19.54 -15.90
C SER A 505 12.29 -18.05 -15.59
N GLU A 506 13.41 -17.34 -15.57
CA GLU A 506 13.47 -15.93 -15.26
C GLU A 506 13.55 -15.05 -16.51
N ARG A 507 13.07 -13.82 -16.39
CA ARG A 507 13.27 -12.73 -17.33
C ARG A 507 13.48 -11.43 -16.57
N ASN A 508 14.13 -10.47 -17.20
CA ASN A 508 14.28 -9.13 -16.65
C ASN A 508 13.52 -8.11 -17.49
N HIS A 509 12.87 -7.14 -16.84
CA HIS A 509 12.31 -5.97 -17.53
C HIS A 509 13.33 -4.83 -17.52
N PHE A 510 13.38 -4.08 -18.62
CA PHE A 510 14.23 -2.89 -18.76
C PHE A 510 13.47 -1.78 -19.47
N TRP A 511 13.82 -0.53 -19.17
CA TRP A 511 13.26 0.62 -19.87
C TRP A 511 13.93 0.78 -21.23
N ASN A 512 13.13 0.80 -22.30
CA ASN A 512 13.61 1.08 -23.64
C ASN A 512 13.28 2.52 -24.03
N SER A 513 14.30 3.38 -24.08
CA SER A 513 14.14 4.81 -24.41
C SER A 513 13.59 5.05 -25.82
N ALA A 514 13.82 4.15 -26.79
CA ALA A 514 13.35 4.32 -28.16
C ALA A 514 11.83 4.14 -28.29
N HIS A 515 11.25 3.28 -27.44
CA HIS A 515 9.80 3.02 -27.43
C HIS A 515 9.09 3.71 -26.26
N LEU A 516 9.83 4.43 -25.42
CA LEU A 516 9.34 5.03 -24.17
C LEU A 516 8.51 4.04 -23.35
N ALA A 517 8.99 2.79 -23.26
CA ALA A 517 8.25 1.73 -22.60
C ALA A 517 9.14 0.61 -22.06
N TYR A 518 8.63 -0.10 -21.05
CA TYR A 518 9.27 -1.28 -20.50
C TYR A 518 9.16 -2.49 -21.44
N GLN A 519 10.26 -3.22 -21.56
CA GLN A 519 10.37 -4.43 -22.37
C GLN A 519 11.03 -5.56 -21.58
N LEU A 520 10.70 -6.80 -21.94
CA LEU A 520 11.38 -7.99 -21.42
C LEU A 520 12.65 -8.26 -22.21
N THR A 521 13.74 -8.48 -21.49
CA THR A 521 14.99 -9.02 -22.03
C THR A 521 14.76 -10.39 -22.64
N SER A 522 15.32 -10.63 -23.83
CA SER A 522 15.35 -11.96 -24.46
C SER A 522 16.49 -12.82 -23.90
N LYS A 523 17.56 -12.19 -23.39
CA LYS A 523 18.73 -12.84 -22.80
C LYS A 523 18.60 -12.98 -21.28
N SER A 524 19.14 -14.06 -20.73
CA SER A 524 19.33 -14.21 -19.29
C SER A 524 20.32 -13.17 -18.77
N THR A 525 19.93 -12.41 -17.75
CA THR A 525 20.78 -11.44 -17.06
C THR A 525 21.02 -11.87 -15.62
N ASN A 526 22.05 -11.31 -14.96
CA ASN A 526 22.33 -11.61 -13.55
C ASN A 526 21.22 -11.13 -12.60
N GLU A 527 20.50 -10.08 -13.01
CA GLU A 527 19.28 -9.61 -12.34
C GLU A 527 18.04 -10.11 -13.07
N TYR A 528 16.99 -10.42 -12.33
CA TYR A 528 15.68 -10.75 -12.88
C TYR A 528 14.58 -10.08 -12.06
N SER A 529 13.40 -10.01 -12.64
CA SER A 529 12.23 -9.36 -12.03
C SER A 529 10.92 -10.04 -12.38
N VAL A 530 10.96 -10.97 -13.33
CA VAL A 530 9.81 -11.74 -13.79
C VAL A 530 10.18 -13.21 -13.82
N ILE A 531 9.32 -14.07 -13.27
CA ILE A 531 9.39 -15.52 -13.44
C ILE A 531 8.20 -15.95 -14.29
N LYS A 532 8.46 -16.70 -15.36
CA LYS A 532 7.40 -17.20 -16.24
C LYS A 532 6.59 -18.28 -15.52
N LEU A 533 5.27 -18.24 -15.69
CA LEU A 533 4.36 -19.19 -15.04
C LEU A 533 4.44 -20.60 -15.63
N GLN A 534 5.06 -20.79 -16.79
CA GLN A 534 5.22 -22.13 -17.42
C GLN A 534 5.90 -23.20 -16.53
N SER A 535 6.58 -22.78 -15.46
CA SER A 535 7.30 -23.64 -14.52
C SER A 535 7.48 -22.93 -13.19
N ALA A 536 6.37 -22.61 -12.53
CA ALA A 536 6.38 -21.78 -11.32
C ALA A 536 5.40 -22.27 -10.24
N PHE A 537 5.77 -21.98 -9.01
CA PHE A 537 4.98 -22.17 -7.80
C PHE A 537 4.55 -20.82 -7.22
N TYR A 538 3.27 -20.70 -6.88
CA TYR A 538 2.72 -19.57 -6.13
C TYR A 538 1.48 -19.97 -5.35
N HIS A 539 1.10 -19.14 -4.37
CA HIS A 539 -0.07 -19.42 -3.55
C HIS A 539 -1.39 -19.23 -4.31
N ARG A 540 -2.35 -20.16 -4.16
CA ARG A 540 -3.66 -20.13 -4.84
C ARG A 540 -4.43 -18.83 -4.65
N TYR A 541 -4.33 -18.20 -3.49
CA TYR A 541 -4.90 -16.89 -3.18
C TYR A 541 -4.65 -15.82 -4.27
N TYR A 542 -3.48 -15.83 -4.92
CA TYR A 542 -3.18 -14.87 -5.98
C TYR A 542 -4.08 -15.01 -7.21
N ASN A 543 -4.61 -16.20 -7.50
CA ASN A 543 -5.63 -16.36 -8.55
C ASN A 543 -6.94 -15.65 -8.19
N ARG A 544 -7.33 -15.69 -6.91
CA ARG A 544 -8.54 -14.96 -6.44
C ARG A 544 -8.34 -13.46 -6.54
N LEU A 545 -7.17 -12.96 -6.17
CA LEU A 545 -6.81 -11.55 -6.35
C LEU A 545 -6.77 -11.17 -7.84
N TYR A 546 -6.17 -12.00 -8.68
CA TYR A 546 -6.05 -11.75 -10.12
C TYR A 546 -7.42 -11.60 -10.78
N THR A 547 -8.33 -12.54 -10.50
CA THR A 547 -9.69 -12.52 -11.04
C THR A 547 -10.53 -11.36 -10.51
N THR A 548 -10.33 -10.98 -9.24
CA THR A 548 -11.10 -9.91 -8.60
C THR A 548 -10.63 -8.52 -9.02
N PHE A 549 -9.32 -8.29 -9.16
CA PHE A 549 -8.74 -6.96 -9.37
C PHE A 549 -8.24 -6.71 -10.79
N ILE A 550 -7.54 -7.68 -11.39
CA ILE A 550 -6.90 -7.48 -12.70
C ILE A 550 -7.85 -7.82 -13.83
N HIS A 551 -8.51 -8.98 -13.76
CA HIS A 551 -9.39 -9.44 -14.84
C HIS A 551 -10.56 -8.49 -15.11
N GLN A 552 -11.12 -7.87 -14.07
CA GLN A 552 -12.21 -6.90 -14.22
C GLN A 552 -11.80 -5.65 -15.03
N VAL A 553 -10.53 -5.25 -14.92
CA VAL A 553 -10.03 -4.01 -15.56
C VAL A 553 -9.34 -4.31 -16.89
N ALA A 554 -8.65 -5.43 -17.02
CA ALA A 554 -7.78 -5.77 -18.15
C ALA A 554 -8.33 -6.89 -19.05
N ASN A 555 -9.62 -7.24 -18.93
CA ASN A 555 -10.23 -8.39 -19.61
C ASN A 555 -9.88 -8.45 -21.11
N TYR A 556 -10.11 -7.34 -21.84
CA TYR A 556 -9.86 -7.26 -23.28
C TYR A 556 -8.38 -7.54 -23.63
N THR A 557 -7.44 -6.89 -22.94
CA THR A 557 -6.01 -7.05 -23.18
C THR A 557 -5.51 -8.45 -22.83
N ILE A 558 -6.06 -9.05 -21.76
CA ILE A 558 -5.76 -10.44 -21.39
C ILE A 558 -6.23 -11.37 -22.52
N GLN A 559 -7.47 -11.21 -23.00
CA GLN A 559 -8.02 -12.04 -24.07
C GLN A 559 -7.22 -11.94 -25.38
N SER A 560 -6.72 -10.76 -25.73
CA SER A 560 -6.01 -10.55 -27.00
C SER A 560 -4.54 -10.99 -26.99
N GLU A 561 -3.87 -11.02 -25.82
CA GLU A 561 -2.40 -11.13 -25.72
C GLU A 561 -1.93 -12.26 -24.76
N GLU A 562 -2.83 -13.19 -24.38
CA GLU A 562 -2.47 -14.43 -23.69
C GLU A 562 -1.54 -15.30 -24.58
N PRO A 563 -0.50 -15.95 -24.03
CA PRO A 563 -0.22 -16.18 -22.61
C PRO A 563 0.72 -15.15 -21.93
N PHE A 564 1.30 -14.20 -22.67
CA PHE A 564 2.39 -13.35 -22.15
C PHE A 564 1.95 -12.31 -21.11
N CYS A 565 0.78 -11.70 -21.31
CA CYS A 565 0.22 -10.75 -20.34
C CYS A 565 -0.01 -11.41 -18.97
N ARG A 566 -0.34 -12.71 -18.93
CA ARG A 566 -0.61 -13.44 -17.69
C ARG A 566 0.62 -13.50 -16.78
N ASP A 567 1.79 -13.83 -17.34
CA ASP A 567 3.06 -13.84 -16.60
C ASP A 567 3.34 -12.47 -15.97
N ILE A 568 3.22 -11.41 -16.77
CA ILE A 568 3.52 -10.03 -16.36
C ILE A 568 2.57 -9.59 -15.24
N PHE A 569 1.27 -9.76 -15.43
CA PHE A 569 0.27 -9.36 -14.43
C PHE A 569 0.36 -10.14 -13.13
N MET A 570 0.66 -11.44 -13.17
CA MET A 570 0.87 -12.22 -11.94
C MET A 570 2.14 -11.81 -11.20
N ASN A 571 3.25 -11.60 -11.89
CA ASN A 571 4.47 -11.10 -11.26
C ASN A 571 4.25 -9.71 -10.64
N ALA A 572 3.55 -8.83 -11.36
CA ALA A 572 3.17 -7.51 -10.89
C ALA A 572 2.29 -7.59 -9.63
N LEU A 573 1.25 -8.43 -9.65
CA LEU A 573 0.34 -8.63 -8.52
C LEU A 573 1.07 -9.18 -7.30
N ILE A 574 1.82 -10.27 -7.45
CA ILE A 574 2.51 -10.92 -6.33
C ILE A 574 3.57 -9.97 -5.74
N SER A 575 4.32 -9.25 -6.58
CA SER A 575 5.32 -8.27 -6.12
C SER A 575 4.66 -7.06 -5.44
N HIS A 576 3.53 -6.57 -5.98
CA HIS A 576 2.75 -5.49 -5.39
C HIS A 576 2.26 -5.85 -3.99
N VAL A 577 1.72 -7.07 -3.83
CA VAL A 577 1.09 -7.51 -2.58
C VAL A 577 2.12 -7.92 -1.54
N SER A 578 3.08 -8.77 -1.93
CA SER A 578 4.11 -9.28 -1.01
C SER A 578 5.18 -8.23 -0.67
N LYS A 579 5.30 -7.18 -1.49
CA LYS A 579 6.41 -6.21 -1.47
C LYS A 579 7.78 -6.89 -1.56
N ARG A 580 7.86 -8.11 -2.07
CA ARG A 580 9.09 -8.90 -2.24
C ARG A 580 9.30 -9.26 -3.71
N PRO A 581 10.55 -9.43 -4.15
CA PRO A 581 10.83 -9.90 -5.49
C PRO A 581 10.56 -11.41 -5.64
N PRO A 582 10.43 -11.93 -6.86
CA PRO A 582 10.33 -13.37 -7.11
C PRO A 582 11.65 -14.10 -6.82
N ILE A 583 11.62 -15.43 -6.72
CA ILE A 583 12.77 -16.30 -6.40
C ILE A 583 13.04 -17.31 -7.53
N LYS A 584 14.25 -17.25 -8.10
CA LYS A 584 14.72 -18.19 -9.13
C LYS A 584 15.23 -19.49 -8.51
N LEU A 585 14.83 -20.61 -9.11
CA LEU A 585 15.34 -21.94 -8.78
C LEU A 585 16.36 -22.46 -9.80
N GLY A 586 17.31 -23.22 -9.30
CA GLY A 586 18.27 -24.01 -10.07
C GLY A 586 17.67 -25.21 -10.78
N ARG A 587 18.17 -25.53 -11.97
CA ARG A 587 17.80 -26.76 -12.70
C ARG A 587 18.98 -27.70 -12.87
N ARG A 588 18.72 -29.01 -12.90
CA ARG A 588 19.74 -30.03 -13.21
C ARG A 588 20.10 -30.07 -14.70
N ARG A 589 19.13 -29.79 -15.58
CA ARG A 589 19.34 -29.66 -17.02
C ARG A 589 18.72 -28.36 -17.53
N PRO A 590 19.39 -27.65 -18.45
CA PRO A 590 18.78 -26.51 -19.13
C PRO A 590 17.52 -26.99 -19.86
N ILE A 591 16.47 -26.15 -19.87
CA ILE A 591 15.25 -26.44 -20.64
C ILE A 591 15.66 -26.62 -22.09
N ALA A 592 15.50 -27.82 -22.63
CA ALA A 592 15.52 -28.03 -24.07
C ALA A 592 14.23 -27.41 -24.62
N THR A 593 14.21 -26.08 -24.79
CA THR A 593 13.18 -25.45 -25.60
C THR A 593 13.39 -25.96 -27.01
N ARG A 594 12.53 -26.85 -27.50
CA ARG A 594 12.35 -27.00 -28.95
C ARG A 594 12.05 -25.60 -29.46
N VAL A 595 13.03 -24.97 -30.11
CA VAL A 595 12.87 -23.66 -30.72
C VAL A 595 11.90 -23.86 -31.87
N LEU A 596 10.60 -23.73 -31.62
CA LEU A 596 9.69 -23.31 -32.66
C LEU A 596 10.14 -21.92 -33.05
N ASN A 597 10.67 -21.80 -34.27
CA ASN A 597 11.06 -20.55 -34.90
C ASN A 597 9.82 -19.67 -35.09
N HIS A 598 9.33 -19.06 -34.02
CA HIS A 598 8.47 -17.89 -34.13
C HIS A 598 9.36 -16.66 -34.19
N ALA A 599 9.19 -15.92 -35.28
CA ALA A 599 10.03 -14.85 -35.75
C ALA A 599 10.40 -13.82 -34.65
N LYS A 600 11.63 -13.31 -34.75
CA LYS A 600 12.12 -12.11 -34.05
C LYS A 600 11.27 -10.91 -34.46
N GLN A 601 10.14 -10.68 -33.80
CA GLN A 601 9.53 -9.35 -33.73
C GLN A 601 9.50 -8.88 -32.27
N PRO A 602 9.79 -7.59 -32.01
CA PRO A 602 9.42 -6.99 -30.73
C PRO A 602 7.90 -7.00 -30.66
N HIS A 603 7.33 -8.01 -30.00
CA HIS A 603 5.88 -8.14 -29.88
C HIS A 603 5.30 -6.90 -29.19
N ILE A 604 4.64 -6.03 -29.97
CA ILE A 604 3.94 -4.82 -29.52
C ILE A 604 3.00 -5.13 -28.33
N GLY A 605 2.41 -6.33 -28.30
CA GLY A 605 1.59 -6.84 -27.20
C GLY A 605 2.27 -6.86 -25.83
N LYS A 606 3.56 -7.21 -25.75
CA LYS A 606 4.28 -7.29 -24.47
C LYS A 606 4.44 -5.91 -23.82
N ILE A 607 4.66 -4.88 -24.64
CA ILE A 607 4.76 -3.49 -24.18
C ILE A 607 3.43 -3.02 -23.59
N ARG A 608 2.32 -3.34 -24.26
CA ARG A 608 0.96 -3.00 -23.79
C ARG A 608 0.65 -3.63 -22.42
N CYS A 609 1.07 -4.88 -22.18
CA CYS A 609 0.89 -5.53 -20.88
C CYS A 609 1.60 -4.78 -19.74
N PHE A 610 2.85 -4.33 -19.94
CA PHE A 610 3.58 -3.56 -18.92
C PHE A 610 2.95 -2.20 -18.66
N GLN A 611 2.63 -1.46 -19.72
CA GLN A 611 1.98 -0.15 -19.60
C GLN A 611 0.63 -0.27 -18.87
N LEU A 612 -0.15 -1.30 -19.19
CA LEU A 612 -1.42 -1.55 -18.51
C LEU A 612 -1.21 -1.95 -17.04
N ALA A 613 -0.19 -2.75 -16.72
CA ALA A 613 0.14 -3.09 -15.34
C ALA A 613 0.49 -1.83 -14.53
N GLU A 614 1.31 -0.95 -15.08
CA GLU A 614 1.67 0.33 -14.44
C GLU A 614 0.46 1.26 -14.29
N SER A 615 -0.43 1.30 -15.29
CA SER A 615 -1.69 2.04 -15.22
C SER A 615 -2.63 1.52 -14.11
N ILE A 616 -2.71 0.19 -13.95
CA ILE A 616 -3.54 -0.46 -12.92
C ILE A 616 -3.05 -0.10 -11.52
N PHE A 617 -1.74 -0.25 -11.26
CA PHE A 617 -1.17 -0.03 -9.92
C PHE A 617 -0.78 1.43 -9.66
N GLY A 618 -0.61 2.25 -10.70
CA GLY A 618 -0.14 3.63 -10.66
C GLY A 618 1.39 3.80 -10.60
N TYR A 619 2.14 2.71 -10.50
CA TYR A 619 3.59 2.67 -10.40
C TYR A 619 4.09 1.34 -10.95
N SER A 620 5.41 1.19 -11.13
CA SER A 620 6.01 -0.08 -11.53
C SER A 620 6.10 -1.04 -10.34
N PRO A 621 5.32 -2.13 -10.29
CA PRO A 621 5.29 -3.02 -9.12
C PRO A 621 6.42 -4.05 -9.12
N PHE A 622 7.19 -4.15 -10.21
CA PHE A 622 8.20 -5.18 -10.40
C PHE A 622 9.41 -4.94 -9.50
N LYS A 623 9.80 -5.95 -8.73
CA LYS A 623 10.98 -5.91 -7.87
C LYS A 623 12.07 -6.81 -8.44
N ARG A 624 13.28 -6.27 -8.57
CA ARG A 624 14.44 -7.01 -9.05
C ARG A 624 15.05 -7.88 -7.95
N SER A 625 15.65 -9.00 -8.34
CA SER A 625 16.37 -9.93 -7.50
C SER A 625 17.53 -10.55 -8.28
N VAL A 626 18.58 -10.92 -7.54
CA VAL A 626 19.71 -11.74 -8.00
C VAL A 626 19.73 -13.11 -7.31
N THR A 627 18.76 -13.36 -6.42
CA THR A 627 18.74 -14.55 -5.56
C THR A 627 18.47 -15.80 -6.40
N ARG A 628 19.27 -16.84 -6.22
CA ARG A 628 19.06 -18.16 -6.83
C ARG A 628 19.20 -19.22 -5.75
N LEU A 629 18.26 -20.16 -5.71
CA LEU A 629 18.30 -21.30 -4.80
C LEU A 629 18.50 -22.58 -5.61
N ASP A 630 19.55 -23.34 -5.27
CA ASP A 630 19.90 -24.62 -5.90
C ASP A 630 19.77 -25.75 -4.86
N PRO A 631 19.38 -26.96 -5.26
CA PRO A 631 19.34 -28.10 -4.33
C PRO A 631 20.78 -28.47 -3.90
N ILE A 632 20.99 -28.85 -2.64
CA ILE A 632 22.33 -29.12 -2.07
C ILE A 632 23.10 -30.21 -2.84
N PHE A 633 22.40 -31.16 -3.47
CA PHE A 633 22.99 -32.18 -4.34
C PHE A 633 23.43 -31.67 -5.74
N HIS A 634 23.34 -30.37 -6.01
CA HIS A 634 23.73 -29.74 -7.28
C HIS A 634 25.27 -29.69 -7.47
N LEU A 635 26.06 -29.86 -6.41
CA LEU A 635 27.53 -29.77 -6.48
C LEU A 635 28.26 -31.11 -6.26
N ASP A 636 27.56 -32.18 -5.88
CA ASP A 636 28.23 -33.41 -5.46
C ASP A 636 28.35 -34.43 -6.60
N LEU A 637 29.32 -34.17 -7.48
CA LEU A 637 29.78 -35.14 -8.49
C LEU A 637 30.30 -36.45 -7.84
N VAL A 638 30.58 -36.47 -6.53
CA VAL A 638 31.09 -37.66 -5.81
C VAL A 638 30.09 -38.80 -5.85
N SER A 639 28.78 -38.53 -5.86
CA SER A 639 27.75 -39.57 -5.98
C SER A 639 27.78 -40.28 -7.35
N SER A 640 28.03 -39.53 -8.43
CA SER A 640 28.25 -40.07 -9.78
C SER A 640 29.60 -40.79 -9.90
N PHE A 641 30.65 -40.31 -9.23
CA PHE A 641 31.95 -40.98 -9.20
C PHE A 641 31.94 -42.27 -8.39
N ARG A 642 31.16 -42.36 -7.30
CA ARG A 642 30.99 -43.60 -6.53
C ARG A 642 30.34 -44.73 -7.33
N LYS A 643 29.45 -44.43 -8.28
CA LYS A 643 28.91 -45.44 -9.20
C LYS A 643 29.92 -45.94 -10.23
N LYS A 644 31.00 -45.18 -10.49
CA LYS A 644 32.02 -45.52 -11.47
C LYS A 644 33.14 -46.42 -10.89
N TYR A 645 33.27 -46.48 -9.57
CA TYR A 645 34.28 -47.27 -8.86
C TYR A 645 33.65 -48.24 -7.87
N LEU A 646 32.76 -49.12 -8.34
CA LEU A 646 32.22 -50.21 -7.52
C LEU A 646 33.18 -51.40 -7.37
N ASN A 647 34.29 -51.44 -8.10
CA ASN A 647 35.29 -52.51 -8.03
C ASN A 647 36.71 -51.91 -7.90
N VAL A 648 37.09 -51.51 -6.68
CA VAL A 648 38.49 -51.51 -6.24
C VAL A 648 38.55 -52.31 -4.95
#